data_AF-A0A9E1XQX3-F1
#
_entry.id   AF-A0A9E1XQX3-F1
#
_cell.length_a   1.000
_cell.length_b   1.000
_cell.length_c   1.000
_cell.angle_alpha   90.00
_cell.angle_beta   90.00
_cell.angle_gamma   90.00
#
_symmetry.space_group_name_H-M   'P 1'
#
loop_
_entity.id
_entity.type
_entity.pdbx_description
1 polymer ?
#
loop_
_entity_poly.entity_id
_entity_poly.type
_entity_poly.pdbx_seq_one_letter_code
_entity_poly.pdbx_strand_id
1 'polypeptide(L)'
;MQAHDRSPAADSPSFLPSSRISLTCLALLAASMLGVPHVQAQKAAAKPAAAPVAVETTELPPSVVAEHIILSHTDPKRCLELLQVFGYRTVTAGKAVDPAALPAVMIMPSTKFYELPEPKKPFPQTDTDPVANLLVFYDSRHPEQLSEMLHRIRSVIDTPARQIMIEAMVLEISSGELAQLGVQWDLDRTSLSDGNWLGKHTTGDLQVGNLVLPGGGSLADPTLIVTADKVLDSFQAQLKALVLSKRARILSRPSILTLDNRMAYINVSEKIPVAESKFSGSNNFTSVSFREVTAGIELSVRPRVSNDGTEVGMQLSASVTAQKAGEDVVVYGSDSSGHPFEVARAPTLTVREVKTFARVANSTPFIIGGLVAEDDQNGERRVPFLGKIPLLGGLFRTKEDQGGRREVIIVITPNVLPENEAVARTLPKDTDDFDSFGAELFRDAYRIRAEDVFNLDFLTQNRQLKALQGAADRAVREQQQLSLTHPFSSFSNGRIPGEDILVCRQIYEVVRRRDIETPIDEKRLIFLEANAAGAQVGVGWLARRIAKLSEAEPGLHNPFDLEKERAPDDTPTKALALTFTERRDSDRAGDVFMEPVPEITVVDCPSRDAWEKLLWEMNQPAEASRKRATILLRDAKDFVRLKRAIVVGKAVELNSQNREQLRLRDFALGRILLMPTVKADKTHLVDMDVARHFFYTNHYYPVVAQKLETETQAMNEALGTELYKKYRTAPEPVAPKAP
;
A
#
# COMPACT_ATOMS: atom_id res chain seq x y z
N MET A 1 66.09 -18.08 -18.18
CA MET A 1 66.79 -19.22 -17.52
C MET A 1 65.85 -20.41 -17.49
N GLN A 2 66.40 -21.63 -17.33
CA GLN A 2 65.69 -22.92 -17.41
C GLN A 2 64.40 -22.95 -16.57
N ALA A 3 63.27 -23.52 -16.99
CA ALA A 3 63.01 -24.87 -17.52
C ALA A 3 63.15 -25.99 -16.48
N HIS A 4 62.04 -26.61 -16.10
CA HIS A 4 62.01 -28.06 -15.86
C HIS A 4 60.60 -28.65 -16.04
N ASP A 5 60.57 -29.71 -16.84
CA ASP A 5 59.44 -30.59 -17.14
C ASP A 5 59.42 -31.79 -16.17
N ARG A 6 58.24 -32.37 -15.90
CA ARG A 6 58.03 -33.75 -15.40
C ARG A 6 56.54 -34.16 -15.34
N SER A 7 56.18 -35.12 -16.18
CA SER A 7 55.14 -36.15 -15.98
C SER A 7 55.83 -37.53 -16.00
N PRO A 8 55.31 -38.63 -15.39
CA PRO A 8 54.30 -39.45 -16.11
C PRO A 8 53.32 -40.34 -15.26
N ALA A 9 52.21 -40.69 -15.92
CA ALA A 9 51.46 -41.97 -15.99
C ALA A 9 51.35 -43.01 -14.83
N ALA A 10 50.11 -43.48 -14.60
CA ALA A 10 49.64 -44.87 -14.34
C ALA A 10 48.11 -44.82 -14.04
N ASP A 11 47.23 -45.81 -14.27
CA ASP A 11 47.21 -46.96 -15.19
C ASP A 11 45.74 -47.42 -15.39
N SER A 12 45.45 -48.30 -16.35
CA SER A 12 44.14 -48.97 -16.53
C SER A 12 44.27 -50.49 -16.31
N PRO A 13 43.18 -51.28 -16.20
CA PRO A 13 42.68 -51.92 -17.44
C PRO A 13 41.17 -52.23 -17.51
N SER A 14 40.75 -52.63 -18.71
CA SER A 14 39.42 -53.09 -19.12
C SER A 14 39.22 -54.60 -19.03
N PHE A 15 37.96 -55.07 -19.02
CA PHE A 15 37.60 -56.42 -19.52
C PHE A 15 36.19 -56.46 -20.17
N LEU A 16 36.11 -57.26 -21.24
CA LEU A 16 34.99 -57.64 -22.13
C LEU A 16 35.26 -59.13 -22.54
N PRO A 17 34.54 -59.81 -23.45
CA PRO A 17 33.11 -59.81 -23.87
C PRO A 17 32.52 -61.26 -23.98
N SER A 18 31.24 -61.40 -24.39
CA SER A 18 30.67 -62.46 -25.29
C SER A 18 29.12 -62.48 -25.24
N SER A 19 28.33 -62.89 -26.25
CA SER A 19 28.55 -63.11 -27.70
C SER A 19 27.22 -63.45 -28.42
N ARG A 20 26.99 -62.92 -29.66
CA ARG A 20 26.29 -63.56 -30.84
C ARG A 20 24.82 -64.07 -30.65
N ILE A 21 23.93 -64.26 -31.65
CA ILE A 21 23.83 -64.10 -33.13
C ILE A 21 22.30 -63.90 -33.43
N SER A 22 21.77 -63.34 -34.54
CA SER A 22 21.83 -63.79 -35.95
C SER A 22 21.34 -62.69 -36.94
N LEU A 23 20.76 -63.09 -38.09
CA LEU A 23 20.26 -62.27 -39.21
C LEU A 23 18.77 -62.54 -39.53
N THR A 24 18.06 -61.55 -40.10
CA THR A 24 17.51 -61.54 -41.50
C THR A 24 16.80 -60.19 -41.73
N CYS A 25 17.22 -59.37 -42.70
CA CYS A 25 16.77 -59.30 -44.11
C CYS A 25 15.28 -58.94 -44.30
N LEU A 26 14.85 -58.11 -45.28
CA LEU A 26 15.48 -57.10 -46.16
C LEU A 26 14.32 -56.46 -46.96
N ALA A 27 14.38 -55.16 -47.30
CA ALA A 27 13.71 -54.58 -48.50
C ALA A 27 12.14 -54.58 -48.54
N LEU A 28 11.42 -53.75 -49.33
CA LEU A 28 11.76 -52.55 -50.10
C LEU A 28 10.50 -51.69 -50.37
N LEU A 29 10.72 -50.38 -50.53
CA LEU A 29 10.05 -49.45 -51.46
C LEU A 29 8.53 -49.16 -51.39
N ALA A 30 8.24 -47.98 -51.91
CA ALA A 30 6.94 -47.31 -51.93
C ALA A 30 6.43 -47.10 -53.36
N ALA A 31 5.30 -46.37 -53.45
CA ALA A 31 4.84 -45.55 -54.57
C ALA A 31 3.75 -46.12 -55.53
N SER A 32 2.57 -45.48 -55.40
CA SER A 32 1.89 -44.70 -56.45
C SER A 32 1.01 -45.36 -57.53
N MET A 33 -0.20 -44.77 -57.67
CA MET A 33 -0.97 -44.50 -58.90
C MET A 33 -1.60 -45.68 -59.68
N LEU A 34 -2.95 -45.73 -59.69
CA LEU A 34 -3.81 -45.40 -60.86
C LEU A 34 -5.31 -45.65 -60.54
N GLY A 35 -6.22 -45.10 -61.35
CA GLY A 35 -7.65 -44.96 -60.99
C GLY A 35 -8.63 -45.98 -61.59
N VAL A 36 -9.75 -46.19 -60.86
CA VAL A 36 -11.17 -46.03 -61.27
C VAL A 36 -11.48 -46.32 -62.76
N PRO A 37 -12.37 -47.30 -63.11
CA PRO A 37 -13.84 -47.16 -62.94
C PRO A 37 -14.61 -48.52 -62.72
N HIS A 38 -15.95 -48.70 -62.63
CA HIS A 38 -17.15 -47.82 -62.58
C HIS A 38 -18.45 -48.55 -62.07
N VAL A 39 -19.38 -47.78 -61.44
CA VAL A 39 -20.86 -47.77 -61.64
C VAL A 39 -21.83 -48.89 -61.12
N GLN A 40 -22.99 -48.40 -60.63
CA GLN A 40 -24.30 -49.05 -60.36
C GLN A 40 -24.44 -50.05 -59.20
N ALA A 41 -25.62 -50.26 -58.58
CA ALA A 41 -26.75 -49.38 -58.18
C ALA A 41 -27.83 -50.23 -57.45
N GLN A 42 -28.55 -49.65 -56.50
CA GLN A 42 -29.87 -50.10 -55.96
C GLN A 42 -30.04 -51.56 -55.48
N LYS A 43 -30.32 -51.74 -54.18
CA LYS A 43 -31.70 -52.03 -53.69
C LYS A 43 -31.78 -52.09 -52.16
N ALA A 44 -32.87 -51.56 -51.62
CA ALA A 44 -33.33 -51.87 -50.27
C ALA A 44 -34.37 -53.00 -50.32
N ALA A 45 -34.34 -53.95 -49.38
CA ALA A 45 -35.52 -54.70 -48.92
C ALA A 45 -35.23 -55.62 -47.72
N ALA A 46 -36.26 -55.79 -46.88
CA ALA A 46 -36.61 -56.97 -46.08
C ALA A 46 -35.72 -57.41 -44.88
N LYS A 47 -36.25 -57.11 -43.68
CA LYS A 47 -36.01 -57.80 -42.41
C LYS A 47 -36.89 -59.07 -42.31
N PRO A 48 -36.35 -60.20 -41.83
CA PRO A 48 -37.06 -61.17 -41.00
C PRO A 48 -36.54 -61.08 -39.55
N ALA A 49 -37.40 -60.84 -38.56
CA ALA A 49 -38.20 -61.82 -37.83
C ALA A 49 -37.35 -62.58 -36.77
N ALA A 50 -37.63 -62.32 -35.50
CA ALA A 50 -36.84 -62.79 -34.36
C ALA A 50 -37.30 -64.18 -33.88
N ALA A 51 -36.37 -64.94 -33.31
CA ALA A 51 -36.63 -66.05 -32.39
C ALA A 51 -35.95 -65.73 -31.04
N PRO A 52 -36.52 -66.17 -29.89
CA PRO A 52 -36.16 -65.61 -28.60
C PRO A 52 -34.87 -66.23 -28.05
N VAL A 53 -33.93 -65.37 -27.64
CA VAL A 53 -32.83 -65.74 -26.72
C VAL A 53 -33.23 -65.26 -25.33
N ALA A 54 -32.90 -66.08 -24.33
CA ALA A 54 -33.41 -65.94 -22.96
C ALA A 54 -33.11 -64.58 -22.34
N VAL A 55 -34.03 -64.13 -21.48
CA VAL A 55 -33.76 -63.07 -20.51
C VAL A 55 -32.87 -63.66 -19.41
N GLU A 56 -31.55 -63.63 -19.62
CA GLU A 56 -30.66 -63.45 -18.49
C GLU A 56 -30.82 -62.01 -18.02
N THR A 57 -31.26 -61.84 -16.77
CA THR A 57 -31.16 -60.55 -16.07
C THR A 57 -29.70 -60.31 -15.72
N THR A 58 -28.88 -60.00 -16.72
CA THR A 58 -27.56 -59.41 -16.49
C THR A 58 -27.78 -58.05 -15.85
N GLU A 59 -27.14 -57.82 -14.72
CA GLU A 59 -27.31 -56.60 -13.93
C GLU A 59 -27.02 -55.33 -14.76
N LEU A 60 -27.73 -54.25 -14.46
CA LEU A 60 -27.58 -52.95 -15.13
C LEU A 60 -26.09 -52.54 -15.18
N PRO A 61 -25.56 -52.08 -16.33
CA PRO A 61 -24.21 -51.53 -16.39
C PRO A 61 -24.09 -50.36 -15.40
N PRO A 62 -22.92 -50.18 -14.76
CA PRO A 62 -22.76 -49.26 -13.64
C PRO A 62 -23.11 -47.83 -14.05
N SER A 63 -23.71 -47.08 -13.13
CA SER A 63 -24.13 -45.70 -13.32
C SER A 63 -22.93 -44.76 -13.26
N VAL A 64 -22.08 -44.83 -14.29
CA VAL A 64 -20.94 -43.93 -14.46
C VAL A 64 -21.45 -42.53 -14.75
N VAL A 65 -21.20 -41.61 -13.82
CA VAL A 65 -21.54 -40.19 -13.94
C VAL A 65 -20.27 -39.40 -14.19
N ALA A 66 -20.39 -38.36 -15.04
CA ALA A 66 -19.32 -37.40 -15.28
C ALA A 66 -19.68 -36.08 -14.59
N GLU A 67 -18.79 -35.57 -13.76
CA GLU A 67 -18.94 -34.29 -13.05
C GLU A 67 -17.79 -33.35 -13.36
N HIS A 68 -18.12 -32.07 -13.44
CA HIS A 68 -17.25 -31.01 -13.93
C HIS A 68 -16.77 -30.14 -12.77
N ILE A 69 -15.47 -30.19 -12.49
CA ILE A 69 -14.82 -29.49 -11.38
C ILE A 69 -14.09 -28.28 -11.92
N ILE A 70 -14.43 -27.12 -11.37
CA ILE A 70 -13.73 -25.85 -11.63
C ILE A 70 -12.64 -25.69 -10.56
N LEU A 71 -11.40 -25.43 -10.99
CA LEU A 71 -10.29 -25.11 -10.09
C LEU A 71 -10.17 -23.59 -9.90
N SER A 72 -9.84 -23.16 -8.69
CA SER A 72 -9.83 -21.74 -8.30
C SER A 72 -8.42 -21.13 -8.23
N HIS A 73 -7.41 -21.96 -7.94
CA HIS A 73 -6.05 -21.51 -7.60
C HIS A 73 -4.94 -22.28 -8.32
N THR A 74 -5.18 -23.56 -8.66
CA THR A 74 -4.18 -24.46 -9.28
C THR A 74 -4.48 -24.76 -10.75
N ASP A 75 -3.44 -24.83 -11.58
CA ASP A 75 -3.54 -25.20 -12.99
C ASP A 75 -3.99 -26.67 -13.17
N PRO A 76 -4.90 -27.00 -14.11
CA PRO A 76 -5.39 -28.37 -14.31
C PRO A 76 -4.33 -29.42 -14.60
N LYS A 77 -3.22 -29.07 -15.28
CA LYS A 77 -2.14 -30.04 -15.57
C LYS A 77 -1.41 -30.41 -14.29
N ARG A 78 -1.06 -29.40 -13.49
CA ARG A 78 -0.44 -29.58 -12.18
C ARG A 78 -1.39 -30.31 -11.21
N CYS A 79 -2.69 -30.03 -11.27
CA CYS A 79 -3.69 -30.75 -10.48
C CYS A 79 -3.75 -32.25 -10.88
N LEU A 80 -3.77 -32.54 -12.19
CA LEU A 80 -3.78 -33.92 -12.70
C LEU A 80 -2.51 -34.69 -12.31
N GLU A 81 -1.34 -34.07 -12.42
CA GLU A 81 -0.05 -34.64 -11.98
C GLU A 81 -0.05 -34.95 -10.47
N LEU A 82 -0.58 -34.05 -9.64
CA LEU A 82 -0.70 -34.29 -8.20
C LEU A 82 -1.71 -35.41 -7.88
N LEU A 83 -2.82 -35.49 -8.62
CA LEU A 83 -3.81 -36.58 -8.47
C LEU A 83 -3.21 -37.94 -8.85
N GLN A 84 -2.32 -38.01 -9.85
CA GLN A 84 -1.56 -39.24 -10.15
C GLN A 84 -0.65 -39.66 -8.98
N VAL A 85 -0.01 -38.71 -8.29
CA VAL A 85 0.80 -38.99 -7.09
C VAL A 85 -0.04 -39.53 -5.93
N PHE A 86 -1.31 -39.09 -5.81
CA PHE A 86 -2.27 -39.66 -4.86
C PHE A 86 -2.90 -41.00 -5.33
N GLY A 87 -2.49 -41.54 -6.47
CA GLY A 87 -2.95 -42.84 -6.99
C GLY A 87 -4.24 -42.80 -7.83
N TYR A 88 -4.77 -41.60 -8.13
CA TYR A 88 -5.95 -41.48 -9.00
C TYR A 88 -5.59 -41.75 -10.46
N ARG A 89 -6.49 -42.45 -11.18
CA ARG A 89 -6.28 -42.80 -12.59
C ARG A 89 -6.66 -41.64 -13.50
N THR A 90 -5.90 -41.46 -14.57
CA THR A 90 -6.09 -40.33 -15.50
C THR A 90 -6.42 -40.79 -16.91
N VAL A 91 -7.44 -40.19 -17.52
CA VAL A 91 -7.91 -40.52 -18.87
C VAL A 91 -7.41 -39.47 -19.86
N THR A 92 -6.90 -39.92 -21.01
CA THR A 92 -6.58 -39.04 -22.14
C THR A 92 -7.82 -38.80 -22.98
N ALA A 93 -8.04 -37.56 -23.43
CA ALA A 93 -9.11 -37.22 -24.38
C ALA A 93 -9.14 -38.21 -25.57
N GLY A 94 -10.34 -38.72 -25.89
CA GLY A 94 -10.55 -39.67 -26.99
C GLY A 94 -10.29 -41.15 -26.67
N LYS A 95 -9.90 -41.51 -25.43
CA LYS A 95 -9.86 -42.92 -24.97
C LYS A 95 -11.13 -43.27 -24.20
N ALA A 96 -11.54 -44.55 -24.27
CA ALA A 96 -12.64 -45.06 -23.48
C ALA A 96 -12.29 -45.08 -21.98
N VAL A 97 -13.26 -44.74 -21.14
CA VAL A 97 -13.17 -44.86 -19.67
C VAL A 97 -13.50 -46.30 -19.29
N ASP A 98 -12.63 -46.96 -18.52
CA ASP A 98 -12.86 -48.30 -17.99
C ASP A 98 -13.77 -48.21 -16.74
N PRO A 99 -15.00 -48.79 -16.75
CA PRO A 99 -15.92 -48.71 -15.60
C PRO A 99 -15.42 -49.45 -14.36
N ALA A 100 -14.49 -50.40 -14.50
CA ALA A 100 -13.87 -51.10 -13.37
C ALA A 100 -12.71 -50.29 -12.72
N ALA A 101 -12.41 -49.10 -13.25
CA ALA A 101 -11.22 -48.30 -12.93
C ALA A 101 -11.55 -46.90 -12.38
N LEU A 102 -12.75 -46.72 -11.83
CA LEU A 102 -13.23 -45.44 -11.28
C LEU A 102 -12.73 -45.22 -9.84
N PRO A 103 -12.57 -43.96 -9.38
CA PRO A 103 -12.79 -42.71 -10.12
C PRO A 103 -11.62 -42.38 -11.07
N ALA A 104 -11.94 -41.73 -12.20
CA ALA A 104 -10.97 -41.40 -13.23
C ALA A 104 -11.08 -39.93 -13.65
N VAL A 105 -9.93 -39.24 -13.79
CA VAL A 105 -9.86 -37.78 -13.98
C VAL A 105 -9.30 -37.43 -15.37
N MET A 106 -9.86 -36.42 -16.01
CA MET A 106 -9.43 -35.89 -17.31
C MET A 106 -9.39 -34.36 -17.28
N ILE A 107 -8.40 -33.76 -17.94
CA ILE A 107 -8.40 -32.32 -18.22
C ILE A 107 -9.26 -32.06 -19.45
N MET A 108 -10.17 -31.09 -19.38
CA MET A 108 -10.95 -30.66 -20.55
C MET A 108 -10.01 -30.03 -21.59
N PRO A 109 -10.15 -30.33 -22.90
CA PRO A 109 -9.33 -29.70 -23.92
C PRO A 109 -9.59 -28.19 -23.95
N SER A 110 -8.55 -27.40 -23.76
CA SER A 110 -8.59 -25.94 -23.83
C SER A 110 -7.97 -25.42 -25.13
N THR A 111 -8.38 -24.24 -25.60
CA THR A 111 -7.71 -23.56 -26.71
C THR A 111 -6.39 -22.92 -26.28
N LYS A 112 -5.66 -22.35 -27.25
CA LYS A 112 -4.37 -21.67 -27.05
C LYS A 112 -4.49 -20.16 -26.81
N PHE A 113 -5.70 -19.62 -26.70
CA PHE A 113 -5.95 -18.16 -26.73
C PHE A 113 -5.63 -17.40 -25.42
N TYR A 114 -4.98 -18.06 -24.45
CA TYR A 114 -4.70 -17.50 -23.12
C TYR A 114 -3.34 -16.79 -22.98
N GLU A 115 -2.48 -16.87 -23.99
CA GLU A 115 -1.30 -16.00 -24.06
C GLU A 115 -1.77 -14.59 -24.45
N LEU A 116 -1.48 -13.59 -23.59
CA LEU A 116 -1.76 -12.19 -23.90
C LEU A 116 -1.13 -11.86 -25.28
N PRO A 117 -1.92 -11.44 -26.28
CA PRO A 117 -1.36 -11.14 -27.59
C PRO A 117 -0.33 -10.02 -27.45
N GLU A 118 0.83 -10.19 -28.10
CA GLU A 118 1.78 -9.09 -28.28
C GLU A 118 1.02 -7.85 -28.79
N PRO A 119 1.31 -6.63 -28.31
CA PRO A 119 0.46 -5.45 -28.49
C PRO A 119 0.25 -4.97 -29.95
N LYS A 120 0.76 -5.71 -30.94
CA LYS A 120 0.59 -5.50 -32.38
C LYS A 120 -0.28 -6.56 -33.07
N LYS A 121 -0.74 -7.59 -32.36
CA LYS A 121 -1.62 -8.65 -32.90
C LYS A 121 -3.08 -8.35 -32.55
N PRO A 122 -4.04 -8.53 -33.49
CA PRO A 122 -5.46 -8.35 -33.20
C PRO A 122 -5.92 -9.39 -32.17
N PHE A 123 -6.85 -9.01 -31.30
CA PHE A 123 -7.45 -9.94 -30.35
C PHE A 123 -8.17 -11.08 -31.08
N PRO A 124 -7.94 -12.35 -30.71
CA PRO A 124 -8.70 -13.47 -31.24
C PRO A 124 -10.17 -13.37 -30.80
N GLN A 125 -11.07 -13.99 -31.57
CA GLN A 125 -12.49 -14.08 -31.18
C GLN A 125 -12.62 -14.93 -29.91
N THR A 126 -13.44 -14.46 -28.98
CA THR A 126 -13.67 -15.10 -27.68
C THR A 126 -14.70 -16.22 -27.82
N ASP A 127 -14.24 -17.43 -28.10
CA ASP A 127 -15.04 -18.62 -27.81
C ASP A 127 -15.18 -18.77 -26.28
N THR A 128 -16.33 -19.24 -25.80
CA THR A 128 -16.63 -19.39 -24.37
C THR A 128 -15.97 -20.65 -23.80
N ASP A 129 -14.64 -20.68 -23.83
CA ASP A 129 -13.85 -21.83 -23.43
C ASP A 129 -13.80 -22.03 -21.90
N PRO A 130 -13.93 -23.28 -21.42
CA PRO A 130 -13.81 -23.63 -20.00
C PRO A 130 -12.37 -23.44 -19.47
N VAL A 131 -12.10 -22.28 -18.87
CA VAL A 131 -10.85 -22.02 -18.15
C VAL A 131 -10.77 -22.90 -16.90
N ALA A 132 -9.64 -23.58 -16.71
CA ALA A 132 -9.27 -24.31 -15.49
C ALA A 132 -10.15 -25.50 -15.05
N ASN A 133 -10.75 -26.23 -15.99
CA ASN A 133 -11.72 -27.29 -15.67
C ASN A 133 -11.22 -28.73 -15.81
N LEU A 134 -11.58 -29.57 -14.84
CA LEU A 134 -11.41 -31.02 -14.82
C LEU A 134 -12.76 -31.71 -15.02
N LEU A 135 -12.74 -32.85 -15.71
CA LEU A 135 -13.87 -33.77 -15.83
C LEU A 135 -13.54 -35.04 -15.06
N VAL A 136 -14.43 -35.46 -14.17
CA VAL A 136 -14.25 -36.64 -13.31
C VAL A 136 -15.37 -37.63 -13.55
N PHE A 137 -14.98 -38.88 -13.81
CA PHE A 137 -15.86 -40.02 -13.94
C PHE A 137 -15.88 -40.81 -12.63
N TYR A 138 -17.07 -41.11 -12.11
CA TYR A 138 -17.26 -41.89 -10.88
C TYR A 138 -18.49 -42.80 -10.98
N ASP A 139 -18.58 -43.83 -10.14
CA ASP A 139 -19.77 -44.67 -10.01
C ASP A 139 -20.77 -44.01 -9.07
N SER A 140 -21.97 -43.69 -9.53
CA SER A 140 -22.98 -42.99 -8.71
C SER A 140 -23.49 -43.82 -7.53
N ARG A 141 -23.17 -45.12 -7.47
CA ARG A 141 -23.46 -46.00 -6.32
C ARG A 141 -22.46 -45.84 -5.19
N HIS A 142 -21.30 -45.24 -5.46
CA HIS A 142 -20.15 -45.08 -4.56
C HIS A 142 -19.70 -43.60 -4.47
N PRO A 143 -20.59 -42.65 -4.09
CA PRO A 143 -20.30 -41.22 -4.07
C PRO A 143 -19.19 -40.81 -3.08
N GLU A 144 -18.83 -41.67 -2.14
CA GLU A 144 -17.69 -41.49 -1.24
C GLU A 144 -16.36 -41.36 -1.99
N GLN A 145 -16.18 -42.05 -3.12
CA GLN A 145 -14.96 -41.97 -3.94
C GLN A 145 -14.75 -40.56 -4.50
N LEU A 146 -15.82 -39.96 -5.05
CA LEU A 146 -15.83 -38.58 -5.50
C LEU A 146 -15.62 -37.63 -4.33
N SER A 147 -16.31 -37.86 -3.21
CA SER A 147 -16.25 -37.00 -2.03
C SER A 147 -14.84 -36.93 -1.42
N GLU A 148 -14.13 -38.06 -1.35
CA GLU A 148 -12.74 -38.11 -0.90
C GLU A 148 -11.80 -37.36 -1.86
N MET A 149 -11.94 -37.60 -3.16
CA MET A 149 -11.13 -36.92 -4.17
C MET A 149 -11.38 -35.40 -4.19
N LEU A 150 -12.65 -34.96 -4.13
CA LEU A 150 -13.02 -33.56 -4.00
C LEU A 150 -12.48 -32.93 -2.72
N HIS A 151 -12.52 -33.66 -1.60
CA HIS A 151 -11.95 -33.21 -0.34
C HIS A 151 -10.44 -32.98 -0.49
N ARG A 152 -9.68 -33.94 -1.03
CA ARG A 152 -8.22 -33.80 -1.29
C ARG A 152 -7.90 -32.66 -2.26
N ILE A 153 -8.70 -32.48 -3.32
CA ILE A 153 -8.53 -31.35 -4.25
C ILE A 153 -8.66 -30.04 -3.47
N ARG A 154 -9.75 -29.84 -2.72
CA ARG A 154 -10.03 -28.58 -2.01
C ARG A 154 -9.14 -28.35 -0.78
N SER A 155 -8.64 -29.40 -0.11
CA SER A 155 -7.85 -29.25 1.13
C SER A 155 -6.34 -29.26 0.93
N VAL A 156 -5.83 -29.80 -0.21
CA VAL A 156 -4.38 -29.96 -0.43
C VAL A 156 -3.90 -29.40 -1.78
N ILE A 157 -4.71 -29.47 -2.84
CA ILE A 157 -4.24 -29.18 -4.21
C ILE A 157 -4.65 -27.78 -4.69
N ASP A 158 -5.90 -27.38 -4.46
CA ASP A 158 -6.50 -26.14 -4.92
C ASP A 158 -6.67 -25.14 -3.76
N THR A 159 -5.59 -24.96 -3.00
CA THR A 159 -5.53 -24.02 -1.87
C THR A 159 -4.97 -22.67 -2.34
N PRO A 160 -5.44 -21.53 -1.79
CA PRO A 160 -4.88 -20.22 -2.12
C PRO A 160 -3.40 -20.12 -1.73
N ALA A 161 -2.58 -19.57 -2.61
CA ALA A 161 -1.17 -19.30 -2.32
C ALA A 161 -1.02 -17.96 -1.58
N ARG A 162 -0.15 -17.93 -0.55
CA ARG A 162 0.17 -16.69 0.18
C ARG A 162 0.73 -15.62 -0.75
N GLN A 163 0.35 -14.38 -0.51
CA GLN A 163 0.91 -13.20 -1.16
C GLN A 163 2.07 -12.64 -0.33
N ILE A 164 3.15 -12.24 -0.99
CA ILE A 164 4.33 -11.62 -0.37
C ILE A 164 4.63 -10.32 -1.10
N MET A 165 4.58 -9.21 -0.36
CA MET A 165 5.14 -7.94 -0.80
C MET A 165 6.65 -7.97 -0.53
N ILE A 166 7.45 -7.54 -1.50
CA ILE A 166 8.91 -7.51 -1.39
C ILE A 166 9.36 -6.10 -1.74
N GLU A 167 9.92 -5.43 -0.75
CA GLU A 167 10.48 -4.10 -0.88
C GLU A 167 12.00 -4.18 -1.00
N ALA A 168 12.59 -3.37 -1.86
CA ALA A 168 14.02 -3.15 -1.92
C ALA A 168 14.34 -1.67 -1.73
N MET A 169 15.51 -1.40 -1.16
CA MET A 169 16.06 -0.08 -0.97
C MET A 169 17.53 -0.09 -1.38
N VAL A 170 17.87 0.76 -2.34
CA VAL A 170 19.24 0.94 -2.82
C VAL A 170 19.81 2.19 -2.19
N LEU A 171 20.94 2.05 -1.50
CA LEU A 171 21.62 3.10 -0.75
C LEU A 171 23.04 3.28 -1.26
N GLU A 172 23.55 4.50 -1.16
CA GLU A 172 24.96 4.86 -1.35
C GLU A 172 25.49 5.39 -0.01
N ILE A 173 26.50 4.74 0.58
CA ILE A 173 27.07 5.08 1.89
C ILE A 173 28.59 5.20 1.75
N SER A 174 29.25 6.07 2.54
CA SER A 174 30.72 6.10 2.59
C SER A 174 31.31 4.89 3.33
N SER A 175 32.46 4.37 2.86
CA SER A 175 33.08 3.12 3.38
C SER A 175 33.36 3.12 4.89
N GLY A 176 33.70 4.28 5.46
CA GLY A 176 33.99 4.41 6.89
C GLY A 176 32.77 4.15 7.78
N GLU A 177 31.58 4.37 7.22
CA GLU A 177 30.28 4.22 7.87
C GLU A 177 29.67 2.83 7.62
N LEU A 178 29.87 2.21 6.45
CA LEU A 178 29.44 0.81 6.25
C LEU A 178 30.20 -0.13 7.20
N ALA A 179 31.49 0.09 7.42
CA ALA A 179 32.28 -0.68 8.38
C ALA A 179 31.71 -0.64 9.82
N GLN A 180 30.98 0.42 10.18
CA GLN A 180 30.32 0.58 11.50
C GLN A 180 28.95 -0.11 11.56
N LEU A 181 28.28 -0.29 10.41
CA LEU A 181 27.02 -1.04 10.29
C LEU A 181 27.24 -2.58 10.36
N GLY A 182 28.49 -3.02 10.31
CA GLY A 182 28.91 -4.42 10.35
C GLY A 182 28.72 -5.07 11.73
N VAL A 183 27.48 -5.45 12.06
CA VAL A 183 27.19 -6.32 13.20
C VAL A 183 27.87 -7.67 12.99
N GLN A 184 28.90 -7.98 13.80
CA GLN A 184 29.41 -9.35 13.90
C GLN A 184 28.33 -10.22 14.54
N TRP A 185 27.78 -11.14 13.75
CA TRP A 185 26.88 -12.20 14.23
C TRP A 185 27.68 -13.31 14.91
N ASP A 186 28.42 -12.94 15.95
CA ASP A 186 29.05 -13.94 16.82
C ASP A 186 27.99 -14.51 17.75
N LEU A 187 27.73 -15.80 17.58
CA LEU A 187 26.75 -16.56 18.34
C LEU A 187 27.39 -17.37 19.48
N ASP A 188 28.68 -17.16 19.75
CA ASP A 188 29.37 -17.81 20.86
C ASP A 188 29.09 -17.12 22.20
N ARG A 189 28.49 -17.86 23.13
CA ARG A 189 27.83 -17.31 24.33
C ARG A 189 28.80 -17.13 25.51
N THR A 190 29.98 -16.54 25.28
CA THR A 190 30.94 -16.25 26.36
C THR A 190 31.73 -14.96 26.15
N SER A 191 31.69 -14.09 27.17
CA SER A 191 32.51 -12.89 27.38
C SER A 191 32.12 -11.63 26.60
N LEU A 192 31.63 -10.63 27.35
CA LEU A 192 31.54 -9.23 26.90
C LEU A 192 32.96 -8.63 26.83
N SER A 193 33.55 -8.51 25.63
CA SER A 193 34.86 -7.88 25.43
C SER A 193 34.78 -6.63 24.56
N ASP A 194 35.01 -5.45 25.14
CA ASP A 194 35.65 -4.18 24.65
C ASP A 194 35.51 -3.67 23.19
N GLY A 195 34.67 -4.28 22.36
CA GLY A 195 34.47 -3.95 20.94
C GLY A 195 33.25 -3.06 20.66
N ASN A 196 32.34 -2.88 21.62
CA ASN A 196 31.12 -2.12 21.38
C ASN A 196 31.37 -0.61 21.27
N TRP A 197 31.12 -0.04 20.09
CA TRP A 197 31.13 1.40 19.80
C TRP A 197 30.42 2.24 20.87
N LEU A 198 29.30 1.76 21.40
CA LEU A 198 28.49 2.47 22.41
C LEU A 198 29.23 2.73 23.73
N GLY A 199 30.25 1.91 24.06
CA GLY A 199 31.07 2.09 25.26
C GLY A 199 32.33 2.94 25.03
N LYS A 200 32.79 3.08 23.79
CA LYS A 200 34.03 3.81 23.44
C LYS A 200 33.82 5.28 23.11
N HIS A 201 32.57 5.69 22.84
CA HIS A 201 32.22 7.07 22.50
C HIS A 201 31.29 7.77 23.51
N THR A 202 31.05 7.17 24.69
CA THR A 202 30.18 7.74 25.75
C THR A 202 30.93 8.18 27.02
N THR A 203 32.27 8.28 27.00
CA THR A 203 33.03 9.10 27.97
C THR A 203 32.90 10.59 27.62
N GLY A 204 31.69 11.10 27.73
CA GLY A 204 31.28 12.46 27.37
C GLY A 204 29.76 12.57 27.44
N ASP A 205 29.26 13.36 28.38
CA ASP A 205 27.84 13.44 28.74
C ASP A 205 26.96 13.88 27.56
N LEU A 206 26.15 12.94 27.06
CA LEU A 206 25.08 13.17 26.09
C LEU A 206 23.73 12.81 26.72
N GLN A 207 23.38 13.51 27.80
CA GLN A 207 22.04 13.54 28.37
C GLN A 207 20.99 14.02 27.36
N VAL A 208 20.29 13.07 26.73
CA VAL A 208 19.03 13.35 26.02
C VAL A 208 17.87 13.09 26.99
N GLY A 209 17.49 14.14 27.73
CA GLY A 209 16.24 14.20 28.51
C GLY A 209 16.24 13.43 29.84
N ASN A 210 16.34 14.16 30.95
CA ASN A 210 16.24 13.58 32.28
C ASN A 210 14.76 13.31 32.66
N LEU A 211 14.32 12.05 32.58
CA LEU A 211 13.00 11.62 33.04
C LEU A 211 12.98 11.48 34.58
N VAL A 212 12.70 12.58 35.28
CA VAL A 212 12.44 12.56 36.72
C VAL A 212 11.01 12.08 36.98
N LEU A 213 10.85 10.81 37.39
CA LEU A 213 9.59 10.37 37.98
C LEU A 213 9.39 11.00 39.38
N PRO A 214 8.17 11.45 39.73
CA PRO A 214 7.86 11.91 41.08
C PRO A 214 7.75 10.70 42.04
N GLY A 215 8.90 10.21 42.49
CA GLY A 215 9.03 9.07 43.39
C GLY A 215 10.45 8.53 43.35
N GLY A 216 11.28 8.90 44.33
CA GLY A 216 12.71 8.61 44.32
C GLY A 216 13.04 7.12 44.38
N GLY A 217 13.49 6.57 43.24
CA GLY A 217 14.02 5.20 43.14
C GLY A 217 15.05 5.13 42.02
N SER A 218 16.34 5.05 42.36
CA SER A 218 17.41 4.87 41.38
C SER A 218 17.49 3.41 40.94
N LEU A 219 17.18 3.13 39.68
CA LEU A 219 17.40 1.81 39.07
C LEU A 219 18.85 1.71 38.58
N ALA A 220 19.73 1.27 39.48
CA ALA A 220 21.14 1.06 39.21
C ALA A 220 21.42 -0.31 38.55
N ASP A 221 20.78 -0.61 37.41
CA ASP A 221 21.18 -1.73 36.55
C ASP A 221 20.66 -1.58 35.10
N PRO A 222 21.51 -1.21 34.11
CA PRO A 222 21.14 -1.13 32.70
C PRO A 222 21.55 -2.40 31.93
N THR A 223 21.34 -3.59 32.49
CA THR A 223 21.51 -4.87 31.79
C THR A 223 20.45 -5.06 30.71
N LEU A 224 20.72 -4.49 29.53
CA LEU A 224 19.93 -4.66 28.32
C LEU A 224 19.97 -6.13 27.86
N ILE A 225 18.99 -6.92 28.29
CA ILE A 225 18.70 -8.22 27.68
C ILE A 225 18.16 -7.94 26.27
N VAL A 226 18.99 -8.26 25.26
CA VAL A 226 18.69 -8.08 23.84
C VAL A 226 17.94 -9.30 23.32
N THR A 227 16.62 -9.19 23.22
CA THR A 227 15.81 -10.07 22.35
C THR A 227 15.89 -9.60 20.90
N ALA A 228 15.64 -10.52 19.96
CA ALA A 228 15.78 -10.28 18.51
C ALA A 228 15.02 -9.03 18.02
N ASP A 229 13.85 -8.74 18.59
CA ASP A 229 13.04 -7.57 18.24
C ASP A 229 13.80 -6.25 18.40
N LYS A 230 14.64 -6.12 19.43
CA LYS A 230 15.43 -4.89 19.68
C LYS A 230 16.61 -4.72 18.72
N VAL A 231 17.06 -5.80 18.09
CA VAL A 231 18.14 -5.75 17.07
C VAL A 231 17.60 -5.09 15.80
N LEU A 232 16.36 -5.40 15.42
CA LEU A 232 15.67 -4.81 14.26
C LEU A 232 15.55 -3.30 14.39
N ASP A 233 15.05 -2.81 15.53
CA ASP A 233 14.94 -1.38 15.83
C ASP A 233 16.31 -0.70 15.78
N SER A 234 17.35 -1.33 16.33
CA SER A 234 18.70 -0.76 16.38
C SER A 234 19.33 -0.58 14.98
N PHE A 235 19.11 -1.54 14.07
CA PHE A 235 19.62 -1.47 12.70
C PHE A 235 18.91 -0.37 11.90
N GLN A 236 17.58 -0.28 12.02
CA GLN A 236 16.81 0.78 11.36
C GLN A 236 17.19 2.17 11.89
N ALA A 237 17.36 2.31 13.21
CA ALA A 237 17.79 3.57 13.83
C ALA A 237 19.21 4.00 13.40
N GLN A 238 20.17 3.08 13.32
CA GLN A 238 21.52 3.36 12.81
C GLN A 238 21.49 3.81 11.35
N LEU A 239 20.76 3.08 10.50
CA LEU A 239 20.63 3.43 9.08
C LEU A 239 19.99 4.81 8.89
N LYS A 240 18.95 5.12 9.68
CA LYS A 240 18.31 6.44 9.72
C LYS A 240 19.29 7.53 10.15
N ALA A 241 20.12 7.30 11.18
CA ALA A 241 21.13 8.26 11.62
C ALA A 241 22.20 8.55 10.55
N LEU A 242 22.59 7.54 9.76
CA LEU A 242 23.50 7.71 8.62
C LEU A 242 22.87 8.54 7.48
N VAL A 243 21.59 8.33 7.19
CA VAL A 243 20.85 9.14 6.20
C VAL A 243 20.68 10.59 6.68
N LEU A 244 20.24 10.79 7.93
CA LEU A 244 20.04 12.12 8.52
C LEU A 244 21.34 12.93 8.62
N SER A 245 22.47 12.27 8.90
CA SER A 245 23.80 12.91 8.93
C SER A 245 24.41 13.16 7.54
N LYS A 246 23.66 12.90 6.45
CA LYS A 246 24.08 13.00 5.04
C LYS A 246 25.25 12.08 4.65
N ARG A 247 25.51 11.03 5.44
CA ARG A 247 26.56 10.01 5.18
C ARG A 247 26.05 8.83 4.35
N ALA A 248 24.73 8.69 4.25
CA ALA A 248 24.04 7.78 3.36
C ALA A 248 23.03 8.52 2.48
N ARG A 249 22.89 8.11 1.21
CA ARG A 249 21.93 8.64 0.23
C ARG A 249 21.10 7.49 -0.34
N ILE A 250 19.78 7.61 -0.32
CA ILE A 250 18.90 6.66 -1.01
C ILE A 250 18.96 6.92 -2.51
N LEU A 251 19.21 5.88 -3.30
CA LEU A 251 19.18 5.93 -4.77
C LEU A 251 17.81 5.52 -5.33
N SER A 252 17.14 4.53 -4.72
CA SER A 252 15.79 4.09 -5.14
C SER A 252 15.14 3.15 -4.13
N ARG A 253 13.82 2.94 -4.27
CA ARG A 253 12.98 2.08 -3.42
C ARG A 253 11.92 1.28 -4.22
N PRO A 254 12.29 0.33 -5.11
CA PRO A 254 11.31 -0.46 -5.83
C PRO A 254 10.62 -1.49 -4.91
N SER A 255 9.34 -1.77 -5.17
CA SER A 255 8.57 -2.82 -4.49
C SER A 255 7.80 -3.68 -5.48
N ILE A 256 7.56 -4.95 -5.13
CA ILE A 256 6.83 -5.90 -5.98
C ILE A 256 6.01 -6.89 -5.13
N LEU A 257 4.75 -7.08 -5.52
CA LEU A 257 3.86 -8.09 -4.94
C LEU A 257 3.94 -9.37 -5.78
N THR A 258 4.06 -10.53 -5.14
CA THR A 258 4.04 -11.83 -5.81
C THR A 258 3.38 -12.91 -4.95
N LEU A 259 3.07 -14.05 -5.57
CA LEU A 259 2.61 -15.24 -4.86
C LEU A 259 3.79 -16.10 -4.43
N ASP A 260 3.57 -16.90 -3.39
CA ASP A 260 4.52 -17.89 -2.91
C ASP A 260 5.02 -18.81 -4.05
N ASN A 261 6.32 -19.10 -4.05
CA ASN A 261 7.05 -19.85 -5.07
C ASN A 261 6.99 -19.30 -6.52
N ARG A 262 6.35 -18.15 -6.78
CA ARG A 262 6.31 -17.51 -8.11
C ARG A 262 7.38 -16.44 -8.26
N MET A 263 8.05 -16.45 -9.41
CA MET A 263 9.05 -15.45 -9.75
C MET A 263 8.38 -14.13 -10.12
N ALA A 264 8.90 -13.05 -9.58
CA ALA A 264 8.51 -11.67 -9.80
C ALA A 264 9.71 -10.91 -10.38
N TYR A 265 9.44 -9.97 -11.28
CA TYR A 265 10.46 -9.14 -11.91
C TYR A 265 9.97 -7.70 -12.00
N ILE A 266 10.80 -6.76 -11.55
CA ILE A 266 10.61 -5.33 -11.73
C ILE A 266 11.87 -4.73 -12.35
N ASN A 267 11.67 -3.88 -13.36
CA ASN A 267 12.72 -3.11 -14.01
C ASN A 267 12.28 -1.65 -14.05
N VAL A 268 13.09 -0.79 -13.43
CA VAL A 268 12.93 0.66 -13.41
C VAL A 268 14.16 1.24 -14.08
N SER A 269 14.14 1.33 -15.41
CA SER A 269 15.27 1.81 -16.21
C SER A 269 14.90 2.85 -17.26
N GLU A 270 15.85 3.75 -17.47
CA GLU A 270 15.90 4.69 -18.58
C GLU A 270 16.70 4.06 -19.73
N LYS A 271 16.22 4.28 -20.96
CA LYS A 271 16.91 3.87 -22.19
C LYS A 271 17.68 5.06 -22.74
N ILE A 272 19.01 4.99 -22.69
CA ILE A 272 19.90 6.01 -23.22
C ILE A 272 20.25 5.63 -24.67
N PRO A 273 19.88 6.43 -25.69
CA PRO A 273 20.26 6.16 -27.08
C PRO A 273 21.71 6.60 -27.34
N VAL A 274 22.57 5.63 -27.68
CA VAL A 274 23.97 5.87 -28.07
C VAL A 274 24.07 5.88 -29.59
N ALA A 275 24.65 6.93 -30.16
CA ALA A 275 24.83 7.03 -31.61
C ALA A 275 25.99 6.13 -32.08
N GLU A 276 25.69 5.23 -33.03
CA GLU A 276 26.67 4.45 -33.77
C GLU A 276 26.82 5.05 -35.17
N SER A 277 27.97 5.66 -35.46
CA SER A 277 28.30 6.22 -36.78
C SER A 277 29.25 5.30 -37.53
N LYS A 278 28.95 5.05 -38.83
CA LYS A 278 29.86 4.32 -39.73
C LYS A 278 30.56 5.30 -40.66
N PHE A 279 31.88 5.41 -40.48
CA PHE A 279 32.74 6.22 -41.35
C PHE A 279 33.15 5.39 -42.58
N SER A 280 32.79 5.88 -43.77
CA SER A 280 33.39 5.45 -45.03
C SER A 280 34.41 6.50 -45.45
N GLY A 281 35.56 6.06 -45.96
CA GLY A 281 36.64 6.98 -46.36
C GLY A 281 36.16 8.05 -47.35
N SER A 282 36.76 9.25 -47.25
CA SER A 282 36.36 10.49 -47.94
C SER A 282 35.21 11.29 -47.28
N ASN A 283 35.38 11.67 -46.01
CA ASN A 283 34.65 12.70 -45.26
C ASN A 283 33.10 12.63 -45.23
N ASN A 284 32.47 11.52 -45.64
CA ASN A 284 31.02 11.38 -45.65
C ASN A 284 30.53 10.33 -44.64
N PHE A 285 29.74 10.78 -43.66
CA PHE A 285 28.96 9.90 -42.78
C PHE A 285 27.95 9.11 -43.63
N THR A 286 28.10 7.79 -43.71
CA THR A 286 27.30 6.96 -44.63
C THR A 286 26.01 6.43 -43.98
N SER A 287 25.99 6.30 -42.65
CA SER A 287 24.78 5.98 -41.88
C SER A 287 24.98 6.31 -40.40
N VAL A 288 23.92 6.80 -39.75
CA VAL A 288 23.83 6.91 -38.28
C VAL A 288 22.74 5.93 -37.80
N SER A 289 23.09 5.04 -36.89
CA SER A 289 22.16 4.19 -36.15
C SER A 289 22.20 4.54 -34.65
N PHE A 290 21.18 4.17 -33.90
CA PHE A 290 21.16 4.32 -32.45
C PHE A 290 21.03 2.97 -31.78
N ARG A 291 21.87 2.74 -30.76
CA ARG A 291 21.81 1.58 -29.87
C ARG A 291 21.33 2.04 -28.50
N GLU A 292 20.24 1.48 -28.02
CA GLU A 292 19.79 1.73 -26.65
C GLU A 292 20.67 0.98 -25.65
N VAL A 293 21.10 1.67 -24.59
CA VAL A 293 21.69 1.08 -23.39
C VAL A 293 20.81 1.44 -22.18
N THR A 294 20.63 0.52 -21.24
CA THR A 294 19.75 0.73 -20.08
C THR A 294 20.52 1.17 -18.85
N ALA A 295 20.04 2.21 -18.17
CA ALA A 295 20.50 2.63 -16.85
C ALA A 295 19.29 2.62 -15.90
N GLY A 296 19.40 1.97 -14.74
CA GLY A 296 18.25 1.71 -13.88
C GLY A 296 18.48 0.56 -12.91
N ILE A 297 17.38 0.06 -12.35
CA ILE A 297 17.38 -1.00 -11.36
C ILE A 297 16.53 -2.16 -11.83
N GLU A 298 17.10 -3.35 -11.78
CA GLU A 298 16.45 -4.61 -12.11
C GLU A 298 16.43 -5.49 -10.86
N LEU A 299 15.25 -5.92 -10.43
CA LEU A 299 15.09 -6.86 -9.31
C LEU A 299 14.24 -8.04 -9.77
N SER A 300 14.86 -9.21 -9.77
CA SER A 300 14.20 -10.50 -9.91
C SER A 300 14.17 -11.19 -8.55
N VAL A 301 12.99 -11.65 -8.13
CA VAL A 301 12.83 -12.33 -6.84
C VAL A 301 11.87 -13.50 -6.96
N ARG A 302 12.19 -14.61 -6.30
CA ARG A 302 11.29 -15.76 -6.12
C ARG A 302 11.25 -16.11 -4.64
N PRO A 303 10.21 -15.68 -3.90
CA PRO A 303 10.05 -16.03 -2.49
C PRO A 303 9.54 -17.47 -2.32
N ARG A 304 9.78 -17.99 -1.13
CA ARG A 304 9.23 -19.23 -0.59
C ARG A 304 8.96 -19.04 0.90
N VAL A 305 7.69 -19.00 1.28
CA VAL A 305 7.26 -18.80 2.67
C VAL A 305 7.35 -20.11 3.45
N SER A 306 7.70 -20.01 4.73
CA SER A 306 7.57 -21.09 5.71
C SER A 306 6.09 -21.43 5.99
N ASN A 307 5.80 -22.66 6.42
CA ASN A 307 4.42 -23.06 6.78
C ASN A 307 3.82 -22.12 7.84
N ASP A 308 4.63 -21.74 8.82
CA ASP A 308 4.22 -20.89 9.95
C ASP A 308 4.14 -19.40 9.59
N GLY A 309 4.62 -18.99 8.40
CA GLY A 309 4.60 -17.59 7.94
C GLY A 309 5.61 -16.66 8.62
N THR A 310 6.47 -17.21 9.48
CA THR A 310 7.49 -16.48 10.27
C THR A 310 8.76 -16.18 9.48
N GLU A 311 9.12 -17.04 8.53
CA GLU A 311 10.29 -16.90 7.65
C GLU A 311 9.93 -16.90 6.17
N VAL A 312 10.72 -16.18 5.37
CA VAL A 312 10.68 -16.16 3.91
C VAL A 312 12.07 -16.47 3.35
N GLY A 313 12.20 -17.57 2.62
CA GLY A 313 13.34 -17.81 1.74
C GLY A 313 13.16 -17.08 0.42
N MET A 314 14.22 -16.55 -0.19
CA MET A 314 14.16 -15.83 -1.45
C MET A 314 15.38 -16.14 -2.32
N GLN A 315 15.11 -16.53 -3.57
CA GLN A 315 16.10 -16.47 -4.65
C GLN A 315 16.07 -15.06 -5.24
N LEU A 316 17.21 -14.39 -5.27
CA LEU A 316 17.31 -12.96 -5.53
C LEU A 316 18.38 -12.67 -6.58
N SER A 317 18.05 -11.80 -7.54
CA SER A 317 18.99 -11.18 -8.47
C SER A 317 18.65 -9.71 -8.55
N ALA A 318 19.52 -8.84 -8.04
CA ALA A 318 19.35 -7.40 -8.07
C ALA A 318 20.53 -6.76 -8.81
N SER A 319 20.24 -5.85 -9.74
CA SER A 319 21.22 -5.10 -10.52
C SER A 319 20.90 -3.62 -10.49
N VAL A 320 21.94 -2.79 -10.33
CA VAL A 320 21.87 -1.32 -10.31
C VAL A 320 22.87 -0.80 -11.33
N THR A 321 22.35 -0.23 -12.43
CA THR A 321 23.15 0.37 -13.50
C THR A 321 22.98 1.88 -13.48
N ALA A 322 24.08 2.64 -13.43
CA ALA A 322 24.05 4.10 -13.41
C ALA A 322 25.13 4.68 -14.35
N GLN A 323 24.87 5.83 -14.96
CA GLN A 323 25.89 6.56 -15.72
C GLN A 323 26.96 7.13 -14.77
N LYS A 324 28.24 6.96 -15.10
CA LYS A 324 29.36 7.60 -14.40
C LYS A 324 29.58 8.99 -15.00
N ALA A 325 29.24 10.02 -14.23
CA ALA A 325 29.33 11.41 -14.68
C ALA A 325 30.80 11.81 -14.97
N GLY A 326 31.04 12.47 -16.10
CA GLY A 326 32.36 12.99 -16.47
C GLY A 326 33.30 11.99 -17.17
N GLU A 327 32.94 10.70 -17.24
CA GLU A 327 33.73 9.65 -17.92
C GLU A 327 33.07 9.13 -19.20
N ASP A 328 32.30 9.97 -19.90
CA ASP A 328 31.79 9.63 -21.23
C ASP A 328 32.96 9.35 -22.20
N VAL A 329 32.87 8.25 -22.95
CA VAL A 329 33.84 7.91 -23.99
C VAL A 329 33.58 8.78 -25.21
N VAL A 330 34.47 9.75 -25.46
CA VAL A 330 34.42 10.64 -26.63
C VAL A 330 35.45 10.21 -27.66
N VAL A 331 35.00 10.01 -28.90
CA VAL A 331 35.85 9.73 -30.07
C VAL A 331 36.05 11.04 -30.83
N TYR A 332 37.30 11.44 -31.02
CA TYR A 332 37.67 12.62 -31.82
C TYR A 332 38.15 12.20 -33.22
N GLY A 333 37.67 12.90 -34.24
CA GLY A 333 38.23 12.90 -35.59
C GLY A 333 39.06 14.16 -35.83
N SER A 334 39.69 14.25 -37.00
CA SER A 334 40.39 15.46 -37.45
C SER A 334 39.81 15.93 -38.76
N ASP A 335 39.59 17.24 -38.90
CA ASP A 335 39.17 17.83 -40.16
C ASP A 335 40.33 17.90 -41.18
N SER A 336 40.05 18.37 -42.39
CA SER A 336 41.05 18.56 -43.46
C SER A 336 42.14 19.60 -43.15
N SER A 337 41.99 20.35 -42.05
CA SER A 337 42.94 21.35 -41.55
C SER A 337 43.68 20.89 -40.28
N GLY A 338 43.42 19.66 -39.81
CA GLY A 338 44.04 19.07 -38.63
C GLY A 338 43.42 19.47 -37.29
N HIS A 339 42.26 20.15 -37.29
CA HIS A 339 41.56 20.48 -36.04
C HIS A 339 40.75 19.29 -35.53
N PRO A 340 40.80 18.98 -34.22
CA PRO A 340 40.02 17.89 -33.64
C PRO A 340 38.54 18.27 -33.53
N PHE A 341 37.65 17.34 -33.88
CA PHE A 341 36.20 17.47 -33.70
C PHE A 341 35.59 16.18 -33.13
N GLU A 342 34.47 16.30 -32.41
CA GLU A 342 33.78 15.15 -31.81
C GLU A 342 33.01 14.34 -32.86
N VAL A 343 33.35 13.05 -33.00
CA VAL A 343 32.75 12.11 -33.98
C VAL A 343 31.66 11.26 -33.35
N ALA A 344 31.83 10.86 -32.08
CA ALA A 344 30.86 10.09 -31.31
C ALA A 344 31.09 10.27 -29.81
N ARG A 345 30.03 10.08 -29.03
CA ARG A 345 30.05 10.04 -27.56
C ARG A 345 29.19 8.90 -27.07
N ALA A 346 29.72 8.12 -26.12
CA ALA A 346 28.99 7.06 -25.43
C ALA A 346 29.11 7.25 -23.91
N PRO A 347 28.02 7.12 -23.15
CA PRO A 347 28.06 7.19 -21.69
C PRO A 347 28.75 5.97 -21.09
N THR A 348 29.62 6.17 -20.11
CA THR A 348 30.16 5.06 -19.31
C THR A 348 29.13 4.65 -18.27
N LEU A 349 28.75 3.37 -18.26
CA LEU A 349 27.80 2.80 -17.31
C LEU A 349 28.52 1.97 -16.24
N THR A 350 28.19 2.20 -14.98
CA THR A 350 28.60 1.36 -13.85
C THR A 350 27.47 0.39 -13.50
N VAL A 351 27.71 -0.90 -13.64
CA VAL A 351 26.76 -1.98 -13.27
C VAL A 351 27.17 -2.58 -11.94
N ARG A 352 26.20 -2.76 -11.04
CA ARG A 352 26.37 -3.35 -9.71
C ARG A 352 25.35 -4.46 -9.52
N GLU A 353 25.77 -5.72 -9.63
CA GLU A 353 24.89 -6.88 -9.59
C GLU A 353 25.17 -7.77 -8.38
N VAL A 354 24.12 -8.30 -7.76
CA VAL A 354 24.18 -9.33 -6.73
C VAL A 354 23.16 -10.44 -7.01
N LYS A 355 23.59 -11.70 -6.87
CA LYS A 355 22.78 -12.91 -7.05
C LYS A 355 22.97 -13.80 -5.82
N THR A 356 21.90 -14.13 -5.11
CA THR A 356 21.98 -14.92 -3.88
C THR A 356 20.70 -15.69 -3.56
N PHE A 357 20.80 -16.60 -2.59
CA PHE A 357 19.68 -17.22 -1.91
C PHE A 357 19.76 -16.82 -0.43
N ALA A 358 18.75 -16.11 0.06
CA ALA A 358 18.67 -15.67 1.44
C ALA A 358 17.44 -16.27 2.13
N ARG A 359 17.51 -16.50 3.44
CA ARG A 359 16.35 -16.76 4.30
C ARG A 359 16.35 -15.73 5.41
N VAL A 360 15.21 -15.09 5.62
CA VAL A 360 15.03 -14.06 6.65
C VAL A 360 13.67 -14.18 7.31
N ALA A 361 13.53 -13.58 8.49
CA ALA A 361 12.24 -13.44 9.14
C ALA A 361 11.31 -12.51 8.32
N ASN A 362 10.01 -12.73 8.45
CA ASN A 362 8.97 -11.88 7.88
C ASN A 362 9.07 -10.46 8.47
N SER A 363 8.77 -9.43 7.67
CA SER A 363 8.89 -8.01 8.02
C SER A 363 10.30 -7.55 8.42
N THR A 364 11.36 -8.34 8.17
CA THR A 364 12.74 -8.02 8.56
C THR A 364 13.57 -7.50 7.38
N PRO A 365 14.16 -6.28 7.45
CA PRO A 365 15.12 -5.82 6.46
C PRO A 365 16.44 -6.59 6.58
N PHE A 366 17.06 -6.94 5.46
CA PHE A 366 18.40 -7.51 5.42
C PHE A 366 19.22 -6.97 4.24
N ILE A 367 20.54 -6.95 4.40
CA ILE A 367 21.47 -6.53 3.34
C ILE A 367 21.80 -7.74 2.47
N ILE A 368 21.60 -7.60 1.16
CA ILE A 368 21.94 -8.63 0.16
C ILE A 368 23.43 -8.54 -0.22
N GLY A 369 23.98 -7.33 -0.25
CA GLY A 369 25.39 -7.08 -0.50
C GLY A 369 25.73 -5.59 -0.44
N GLY A 370 27.01 -5.30 -0.15
CA GLY A 370 27.64 -4.00 -0.31
C GLY A 370 28.77 -4.11 -1.33
N LEU A 371 28.76 -3.26 -2.34
CA LEU A 371 29.76 -3.24 -3.42
C LEU A 371 30.69 -2.03 -3.24
N VAL A 372 31.94 -2.32 -2.91
CA VAL A 372 33.00 -1.33 -2.71
C VAL A 372 33.40 -0.73 -4.05
N ALA A 373 33.32 0.59 -4.19
CA ALA A 373 33.89 1.34 -5.29
C ALA A 373 34.84 2.41 -4.73
N GLU A 374 36.11 2.30 -5.08
CA GLU A 374 37.14 3.28 -4.76
C GLU A 374 37.37 4.17 -5.99
N ASP A 375 36.96 5.44 -5.88
CA ASP A 375 37.19 6.47 -6.89
C ASP A 375 38.16 7.50 -6.28
N ASP A 376 39.43 7.41 -6.68
CA ASP A 376 40.54 8.20 -6.14
C ASP A 376 41.03 9.21 -7.18
N GLN A 377 40.42 10.40 -7.18
CA GLN A 377 40.77 11.48 -8.11
C GLN A 377 41.86 12.39 -7.51
N ASN A 378 43.12 12.05 -7.83
CA ASN A 378 44.29 12.82 -7.43
C ASN A 378 44.67 13.85 -8.52
N GLY A 379 44.35 15.14 -8.30
CA GLY A 379 44.73 16.24 -9.20
C GLY A 379 45.91 17.08 -8.66
N GLU A 380 47.07 17.08 -9.33
CA GLU A 380 48.16 18.03 -9.04
C GLU A 380 48.23 19.16 -10.09
N ARG A 381 47.79 20.37 -9.73
CA ARG A 381 48.08 21.59 -10.51
C ARG A 381 49.40 22.19 -10.02
N ARG A 382 50.35 22.43 -10.91
CA ARG A 382 51.68 22.98 -10.54
C ARG A 382 52.21 23.96 -11.56
N VAL A 383 52.90 25.00 -11.08
CA VAL A 383 53.64 25.92 -11.95
C VAL A 383 54.87 25.20 -12.50
N PRO A 384 55.12 25.20 -13.82
CA PRO A 384 56.33 24.63 -14.41
C PRO A 384 57.60 25.24 -13.80
N PHE A 385 58.65 24.41 -13.64
CA PHE A 385 59.89 24.71 -12.93
C PHE A 385 59.75 25.03 -11.43
N LEU A 386 59.04 26.09 -11.05
CA LEU A 386 58.91 26.56 -9.66
C LEU A 386 58.30 25.49 -8.73
N GLY A 387 57.32 24.71 -9.21
CA GLY A 387 56.77 23.59 -8.45
C GLY A 387 57.78 22.48 -8.12
N LYS A 388 58.87 22.32 -8.89
CA LYS A 388 59.80 21.19 -8.72
C LYS A 388 60.86 21.40 -7.62
N ILE A 389 60.95 22.59 -7.04
CA ILE A 389 62.00 22.93 -6.05
C ILE A 389 61.75 22.18 -4.72
N PRO A 390 62.71 21.41 -4.17
CA PRO A 390 62.58 20.85 -2.82
C PRO A 390 62.52 21.96 -1.76
N LEU A 391 61.82 21.72 -0.64
CA LEU A 391 61.33 22.72 0.32
C LEU A 391 60.32 23.74 -0.24
N LEU A 392 60.65 24.50 -1.29
CA LEU A 392 59.85 25.66 -1.72
C LEU A 392 58.69 25.34 -2.69
N GLY A 393 58.72 24.19 -3.35
CA GLY A 393 57.74 23.82 -4.37
C GLY A 393 56.30 23.68 -3.88
N GLY A 394 56.07 23.57 -2.56
CA GLY A 394 54.74 23.52 -1.96
C GLY A 394 53.93 24.82 -2.11
N LEU A 395 54.60 25.97 -2.25
CA LEU A 395 53.96 27.27 -2.50
C LEU A 395 53.50 27.47 -3.95
N PHE A 396 53.94 26.59 -4.86
CA PHE A 396 53.69 26.66 -6.31
C PHE A 396 52.98 25.41 -6.86
N ARG A 397 52.35 24.66 -5.96
CA ARG A 397 51.51 23.49 -6.24
C ARG A 397 50.18 23.65 -5.53
N THR A 398 49.10 23.30 -6.21
CA THR A 398 47.79 23.06 -5.60
C THR A 398 47.48 21.58 -5.80
N LYS A 399 47.44 20.83 -4.70
CA LYS A 399 46.85 19.50 -4.70
C LYS A 399 45.35 19.64 -4.55
N GLU A 400 44.61 18.93 -5.38
CA GLU A 400 43.17 18.81 -5.38
C GLU A 400 42.88 17.31 -5.25
N ASP A 401 42.92 16.83 -4.00
CA ASP A 401 42.65 15.43 -3.66
C ASP A 401 41.12 15.30 -3.47
N GLN A 402 40.40 14.82 -4.49
CA GLN A 402 38.95 14.59 -4.45
C GLN A 402 38.62 13.09 -4.37
N GLY A 403 39.21 12.40 -3.37
CA GLY A 403 38.92 11.00 -3.08
C GLY A 403 37.66 10.83 -2.23
N GLY A 404 36.69 10.04 -2.71
CA GLY A 404 35.42 9.82 -2.03
C GLY A 404 34.90 8.40 -2.19
N ARG A 405 35.37 7.47 -1.34
CA ARG A 405 34.91 6.07 -1.36
C ARG A 405 33.42 5.99 -1.01
N ARG A 406 32.61 5.54 -1.98
CA ARG A 406 31.15 5.37 -1.85
C ARG A 406 30.76 3.97 -2.28
N GLU A 407 29.93 3.34 -1.47
CA GLU A 407 29.57 1.94 -1.55
C GLU A 407 28.07 1.83 -1.73
N VAL A 408 27.65 0.99 -2.67
CA VAL A 408 26.21 0.78 -2.92
C VAL A 408 25.76 -0.48 -2.21
N ILE A 409 24.69 -0.34 -1.44
CA ILE A 409 24.08 -1.38 -0.62
C ILE A 409 22.66 -1.63 -1.09
N ILE A 410 22.27 -2.90 -1.18
CA ILE A 410 20.91 -3.30 -1.51
C ILE A 410 20.31 -3.97 -0.28
N VAL A 411 19.34 -3.31 0.34
CA VAL A 411 18.54 -3.81 1.47
C VAL A 411 17.21 -4.32 0.93
N ILE A 412 16.74 -5.48 1.38
CA ILE A 412 15.41 -6.02 1.02
C ILE A 412 14.62 -6.42 2.25
N THR A 413 13.30 -6.24 2.19
CA THR A 413 12.34 -6.53 3.26
C THR A 413 11.16 -7.31 2.67
N PRO A 414 10.96 -8.59 3.03
CA PRO A 414 9.76 -9.33 2.66
C PRO A 414 8.64 -9.10 3.69
N ASN A 415 7.40 -9.04 3.22
CA ASN A 415 6.21 -8.93 4.06
C ASN A 415 5.12 -9.89 3.54
N VAL A 416 4.84 -10.95 4.30
CA VAL A 416 3.79 -11.93 3.98
C VAL A 416 2.43 -11.34 4.36
N LEU A 417 1.51 -11.28 3.40
CA LEU A 417 0.18 -10.70 3.60
C LEU A 417 -0.79 -11.72 4.25
N PRO A 418 -1.73 -11.27 5.10
CA PRO A 418 -2.74 -12.13 5.71
C PRO A 418 -3.77 -12.62 4.68
N GLU A 419 -4.12 -13.90 4.73
CA GLU A 419 -4.97 -14.57 3.73
C GLU A 419 -6.44 -14.11 3.72
N ASN A 420 -6.93 -13.53 4.83
CA ASN A 420 -8.35 -13.20 5.05
C ASN A 420 -8.69 -11.71 4.99
N GLU A 421 -7.75 -10.82 4.66
CA GLU A 421 -8.03 -9.39 4.49
C GLU A 421 -7.98 -8.98 3.02
N ALA A 422 -8.94 -8.16 2.59
CA ALA A 422 -8.94 -7.62 1.23
C ALA A 422 -7.66 -6.80 0.99
N VAL A 423 -6.91 -7.19 -0.07
CA VAL A 423 -5.55 -6.72 -0.43
C VAL A 423 -5.40 -5.18 -0.49
N ALA A 424 -6.51 -4.45 -0.58
CA ALA A 424 -6.58 -2.98 -0.52
C ALA A 424 -6.17 -2.34 0.83
N ARG A 425 -5.69 -3.09 1.84
CA ARG A 425 -5.41 -2.56 3.20
C ARG A 425 -4.01 -2.83 3.76
N THR A 426 -3.22 -3.72 3.18
CA THR A 426 -1.88 -4.04 3.68
C THR A 426 -0.78 -3.45 2.79
N LEU A 427 -0.75 -2.12 2.79
CA LEU A 427 0.43 -1.32 2.41
C LEU A 427 1.40 -1.24 3.62
N PRO A 428 2.63 -0.72 3.45
CA PRO A 428 3.73 -0.94 4.41
C PRO A 428 3.44 -0.48 5.85
N LYS A 429 4.07 -1.14 6.84
CA LYS A 429 3.76 -0.94 8.27
C LYS A 429 4.36 0.35 8.85
N ASP A 430 3.52 1.03 9.64
CA ASP A 430 3.81 2.15 10.56
C ASP A 430 5.23 2.22 11.14
N THR A 431 5.99 3.24 10.72
CA THR A 431 6.82 4.07 11.61
C THR A 431 6.83 5.50 11.04
N ASP A 432 6.91 6.53 11.90
CA ASP A 432 7.10 7.93 11.44
C ASP A 432 8.32 8.11 10.54
N ASP A 433 9.30 7.22 10.74
CA ASP A 433 10.60 7.21 10.11
C ASP A 433 10.55 6.83 8.62
N PHE A 434 9.44 6.26 8.15
CA PHE A 434 9.24 5.96 6.73
C PHE A 434 8.54 7.12 5.99
N ASP A 435 7.64 7.84 6.66
CA ASP A 435 6.95 9.02 6.11
C ASP A 435 7.89 10.23 5.99
N SER A 436 8.90 10.36 6.87
CA SER A 436 9.87 11.47 6.82
C SER A 436 10.74 11.52 5.56
N PHE A 437 10.67 10.49 4.70
CA PHE A 437 11.44 10.40 3.45
C PHE A 437 10.57 10.45 2.18
N GLY A 438 9.54 11.30 2.18
CA GLY A 438 9.08 12.02 0.98
C GLY A 438 8.64 11.17 -0.23
N ALA A 439 8.01 10.01 0.00
CA ALA A 439 7.55 9.11 -1.06
C ALA A 439 6.05 8.80 -0.95
N GLU A 440 5.21 9.77 -1.33
CA GLU A 440 3.75 9.62 -1.39
C GLU A 440 3.31 8.71 -2.55
N LEU A 441 3.41 7.39 -2.40
CA LEU A 441 2.79 6.44 -3.33
C LEU A 441 1.29 6.22 -3.08
N PHE A 442 0.77 6.69 -1.94
CA PHE A 442 -0.67 6.73 -1.62
C PHE A 442 -1.02 8.02 -0.87
N ARG A 443 -1.23 9.11 -1.63
CA ARG A 443 -1.56 10.45 -1.08
C ARG A 443 -2.81 10.51 -0.22
N ASP A 444 -3.76 9.62 -0.50
CA ASP A 444 -5.13 9.73 0.00
C ASP A 444 -5.43 8.74 1.15
N ALA A 445 -4.42 8.14 1.79
CA ALA A 445 -4.57 7.13 2.83
C ALA A 445 -3.62 7.35 4.03
N TYR A 446 -4.17 7.70 5.19
CA TYR A 446 -3.45 7.84 6.47
C TYR A 446 -3.79 6.67 7.40
N ARG A 447 -2.83 6.14 8.17
CA ARG A 447 -3.10 5.08 9.15
C ARG A 447 -3.20 5.64 10.57
N ILE A 448 -4.32 5.37 11.24
CA ILE A 448 -4.67 5.86 12.58
C ILE A 448 -3.77 5.23 13.65
N ARG A 449 -3.19 6.06 14.52
CA ARG A 449 -2.19 5.66 15.52
C ARG A 449 -2.65 5.82 16.96
N ALA A 450 -1.80 5.36 17.88
CA ALA A 450 -2.03 5.44 19.32
C ALA A 450 -2.31 6.89 19.78
N GLU A 451 -1.53 7.84 19.29
CA GLU A 451 -1.65 9.26 19.64
C GLU A 451 -2.91 9.93 19.07
N ASP A 452 -3.57 9.36 18.05
CA ASP A 452 -4.80 9.91 17.42
C ASP A 452 -6.09 9.41 18.07
N VAL A 453 -6.01 8.31 18.84
CA VAL A 453 -7.18 7.71 19.48
C VAL A 453 -7.33 8.22 20.91
N PHE A 454 -8.48 8.81 21.20
CA PHE A 454 -8.79 9.28 22.55
C PHE A 454 -9.11 8.08 23.46
N ASN A 455 -8.63 8.11 24.71
CA ASN A 455 -9.16 7.21 25.72
C ASN A 455 -10.59 7.65 26.07
N LEU A 456 -11.56 6.80 25.70
CA LEU A 456 -12.99 7.00 25.93
C LEU A 456 -13.57 5.94 26.88
N ASP A 457 -12.74 5.33 27.74
CA ASP A 457 -13.16 4.31 28.72
C ASP A 457 -14.32 4.79 29.61
N PHE A 458 -14.33 6.09 29.95
CA PHE A 458 -15.40 6.69 30.75
C PHE A 458 -16.78 6.70 30.04
N LEU A 459 -16.82 6.55 28.71
CA LEU A 459 -18.04 6.37 27.91
C LEU A 459 -18.28 4.87 27.64
N THR A 460 -17.27 4.15 27.15
CA THR A 460 -17.41 2.75 26.69
C THR A 460 -17.60 1.76 27.85
N GLN A 461 -17.13 2.09 29.05
CA GLN A 461 -17.27 1.26 30.26
C GLN A 461 -18.41 1.74 31.19
N ASN A 462 -19.08 2.85 30.87
CA ASN A 462 -20.14 3.42 31.71
C ASN A 462 -21.32 2.46 31.86
N ARG A 463 -21.64 2.09 33.12
CA ARG A 463 -22.70 1.12 33.42
C ARG A 463 -24.11 1.61 33.02
N GLN A 464 -24.39 2.91 33.13
CA GLN A 464 -25.69 3.47 32.76
C GLN A 464 -25.85 3.52 31.24
N LEU A 465 -24.83 3.96 30.50
CA LEU A 465 -24.87 3.93 29.03
C LEU A 465 -25.01 2.49 28.51
N LYS A 466 -24.26 1.53 29.05
CA LYS A 466 -24.43 0.10 28.70
C LYS A 466 -25.84 -0.42 28.99
N ALA A 467 -26.46 -0.01 30.11
CA ALA A 467 -27.83 -0.41 30.43
C ALA A 467 -28.85 0.18 29.42
N LEU A 468 -28.66 1.44 29.00
CA LEU A 468 -29.51 2.10 27.99
C LEU A 468 -29.30 1.49 26.59
N GLN A 469 -28.06 1.24 26.17
CA GLN A 469 -27.73 0.51 24.94
C GLN A 469 -28.37 -0.89 24.94
N GLY A 470 -28.22 -1.65 26.03
CA GLY A 470 -28.85 -2.96 26.17
C GLY A 470 -30.38 -2.92 26.13
N ALA A 471 -31.00 -1.86 26.66
CA ALA A 471 -32.44 -1.63 26.55
C ALA A 471 -32.86 -1.29 25.10
N ALA A 472 -32.09 -0.44 24.42
CA ALA A 472 -32.31 -0.11 23.01
C ALA A 472 -32.17 -1.36 22.10
N ASP A 473 -31.11 -2.16 22.29
CA ASP A 473 -30.89 -3.38 21.53
C ASP A 473 -31.95 -4.46 21.81
N ARG A 474 -32.56 -4.48 23.00
CA ARG A 474 -33.76 -5.32 23.25
C ARG A 474 -34.98 -4.79 22.49
N ALA A 475 -35.25 -3.49 22.56
CA ALA A 475 -36.37 -2.88 21.84
C ALA A 475 -36.26 -3.06 20.32
N VAL A 476 -35.08 -2.84 19.74
CA VAL A 476 -34.81 -3.03 18.30
C VAL A 476 -34.91 -4.50 17.86
N ARG A 477 -34.56 -5.46 18.72
CA ARG A 477 -34.72 -6.89 18.42
C ARG A 477 -36.18 -7.32 18.30
N GLU A 478 -37.07 -6.76 19.12
CA GLU A 478 -38.52 -7.00 19.01
C GLU A 478 -39.17 -6.14 17.90
N GLN A 479 -38.68 -4.92 17.68
CA GLN A 479 -39.22 -3.97 16.71
C GLN A 479 -38.10 -3.32 15.90
N GLN A 480 -37.73 -3.92 14.77
CA GLN A 480 -36.60 -3.47 13.93
C GLN A 480 -36.71 -2.00 13.48
N GLN A 481 -37.92 -1.46 13.32
CA GLN A 481 -38.16 -0.06 12.96
C GLN A 481 -37.59 0.94 13.99
N LEU A 482 -37.48 0.55 15.27
CA LEU A 482 -36.88 1.39 16.30
C LEU A 482 -35.39 1.67 16.07
N SER A 483 -34.69 0.88 15.23
CA SER A 483 -33.29 1.17 14.88
C SER A 483 -33.10 2.51 14.15
N LEU A 484 -34.17 3.02 13.53
CA LEU A 484 -34.20 4.30 12.81
C LEU A 484 -35.01 5.39 13.55
N THR A 485 -35.65 5.04 14.67
CA THR A 485 -36.56 5.96 15.38
C THR A 485 -35.86 6.56 16.60
N HIS A 486 -35.88 7.88 16.72
CA HIS A 486 -35.42 8.58 17.94
C HIS A 486 -36.29 8.19 19.15
N PRO A 487 -35.73 7.96 20.36
CA PRO A 487 -34.31 8.02 20.74
C PRO A 487 -33.54 6.70 20.57
N PHE A 488 -34.20 5.60 20.20
CA PHE A 488 -33.60 4.26 20.11
C PHE A 488 -32.47 4.15 19.07
N SER A 489 -32.53 4.93 17.98
CA SER A 489 -31.48 5.04 16.98
C SER A 489 -30.15 5.60 17.51
N SER A 490 -30.18 6.38 18.61
CA SER A 490 -28.99 6.99 19.23
C SER A 490 -28.17 6.03 20.10
N PHE A 491 -28.79 4.94 20.58
CA PHE A 491 -28.18 3.99 21.53
C PHE A 491 -28.04 2.55 20.98
N SER A 492 -28.87 2.15 20.02
CA SER A 492 -28.84 0.79 19.47
C SER A 492 -27.58 0.49 18.65
N ASN A 493 -27.28 -0.79 18.44
CA ASN A 493 -26.12 -1.28 17.70
C ASN A 493 -24.77 -0.81 18.27
N GLY A 494 -24.70 -0.54 19.58
CA GLY A 494 -23.51 -0.04 20.28
C GLY A 494 -23.14 1.41 19.94
N ARG A 495 -24.10 2.24 19.52
CA ARG A 495 -23.89 3.68 19.31
C ARG A 495 -23.81 4.44 20.63
N ILE A 496 -23.07 5.54 20.63
CA ILE A 496 -22.94 6.46 21.76
C ILE A 496 -23.41 7.84 21.26
N PRO A 497 -24.33 8.53 21.97
CA PRO A 497 -24.69 9.91 21.65
C PRO A 497 -23.46 10.81 21.53
N GLY A 498 -23.27 11.42 20.35
CA GLY A 498 -22.12 12.29 20.09
C GLY A 498 -20.84 11.59 19.62
N GLU A 499 -20.87 10.28 19.31
CA GLU A 499 -19.71 9.57 18.75
C GLU A 499 -19.17 10.23 17.45
N ASP A 500 -20.06 10.82 16.66
CA ASP A 500 -19.77 11.56 15.44
C ASP A 500 -18.88 12.80 15.69
N ILE A 501 -19.17 13.54 16.76
CA ILE A 501 -18.42 14.74 17.16
C ILE A 501 -17.02 14.36 17.65
N LEU A 502 -16.91 13.24 18.39
CA LEU A 502 -15.63 12.72 18.87
C LEU A 502 -14.73 12.29 17.70
N VAL A 503 -15.27 11.54 16.73
CA VAL A 503 -14.52 11.15 15.52
C VAL A 503 -14.08 12.38 14.72
N CYS A 504 -14.95 13.39 14.54
CA CYS A 504 -14.57 14.65 13.91
C CYS A 504 -13.40 15.35 14.63
N ARG A 505 -13.36 15.34 15.97
CA ARG A 505 -12.25 15.92 16.73
C ARG A 505 -10.96 15.08 16.65
N GLN A 506 -11.06 13.75 16.54
CA GLN A 506 -9.89 12.89 16.32
C GLN A 506 -9.28 13.13 14.92
N ILE A 507 -10.11 13.18 13.87
CA ILE A 507 -9.68 13.56 12.51
C ILE A 507 -9.01 14.95 12.51
N TYR A 508 -9.56 15.91 13.27
CA TYR A 508 -8.96 17.24 13.41
C TYR A 508 -7.54 17.23 13.97
N GLU A 509 -7.24 16.40 14.98
CA GLU A 509 -5.86 16.30 15.50
C GLU A 509 -4.90 15.69 14.48
N VAL A 510 -5.34 14.71 13.67
CA VAL A 510 -4.53 14.17 12.57
C VAL A 510 -4.22 15.26 11.53
N VAL A 511 -5.25 15.96 11.06
CA VAL A 511 -5.12 17.08 10.10
C VAL A 511 -4.13 18.13 10.63
N ARG A 512 -4.29 18.52 11.90
CA ARG A 512 -3.45 19.49 12.60
C ARG A 512 -2.00 19.03 12.80
N ARG A 513 -1.74 17.74 13.03
CA ARG A 513 -0.37 17.20 13.21
C ARG A 513 0.40 17.07 11.91
N ARG A 514 -0.32 16.91 10.80
CA ARG A 514 0.24 16.74 9.44
C ARG A 514 0.17 18.02 8.60
N ASP A 515 -0.32 19.13 9.18
CA ASP A 515 -0.46 20.44 8.55
C ASP A 515 -1.14 20.40 7.15
N ILE A 516 -2.10 19.46 6.98
CA ILE A 516 -2.75 19.12 5.69
C ILE A 516 -3.50 20.34 5.12
N GLU A 517 -3.95 21.26 5.97
CA GLU A 517 -4.63 22.49 5.56
C GLU A 517 -3.72 23.54 4.92
N THR A 518 -2.40 23.42 5.05
CA THR A 518 -1.41 24.43 4.62
C THR A 518 -1.55 24.84 3.15
N PRO A 519 -1.78 23.93 2.18
CA PRO A 519 -1.91 24.30 0.78
C PRO A 519 -3.21 25.05 0.43
N ILE A 520 -4.16 25.26 1.37
CA ILE A 520 -5.41 25.99 1.05
C ILE A 520 -5.13 27.50 0.91
N ASP A 521 -5.29 28.00 -0.32
CA ASP A 521 -5.25 29.42 -0.67
C ASP A 521 -6.47 30.16 -0.09
N GLU A 522 -6.17 31.18 0.70
CA GLU A 522 -7.12 32.00 1.47
C GLU A 522 -8.01 32.84 0.55
N LYS A 523 -7.45 33.20 -0.61
CA LYS A 523 -8.14 33.93 -1.69
C LYS A 523 -9.08 33.02 -2.48
N ARG A 524 -9.08 31.70 -2.23
CA ARG A 524 -9.93 30.68 -2.90
C ARG A 524 -11.02 30.08 -2.01
N LEU A 525 -11.32 30.70 -0.88
CA LEU A 525 -12.52 30.40 -0.10
C LEU A 525 -13.72 31.20 -0.65
N ILE A 526 -14.76 30.48 -1.06
CA ILE A 526 -16.03 31.05 -1.56
C ILE A 526 -17.20 30.67 -0.64
N PHE A 527 -18.27 31.44 -0.70
CA PHE A 527 -19.54 31.15 -0.04
C PHE A 527 -20.68 31.66 -0.95
N LEU A 528 -21.93 31.26 -0.68
CA LEU A 528 -23.06 31.71 -1.48
C LEU A 528 -23.62 33.03 -0.96
N GLU A 529 -23.93 33.97 -1.84
CA GLU A 529 -24.51 35.28 -1.50
C GLU A 529 -25.91 35.41 -2.10
N ALA A 530 -26.89 35.94 -1.35
CA ALA A 530 -28.16 36.33 -1.94
C ALA A 530 -28.02 37.65 -2.70
N ASN A 531 -28.42 37.70 -3.97
CA ASN A 531 -28.50 38.97 -4.70
C ASN A 531 -29.55 39.90 -4.06
N ALA A 532 -29.39 41.22 -4.23
CA ALA A 532 -30.21 42.26 -3.59
C ALA A 532 -31.74 42.19 -3.85
N ALA A 533 -32.18 41.36 -4.79
CA ALA A 533 -33.60 41.10 -5.09
C ALA A 533 -34.12 39.75 -4.54
N GLY A 534 -33.31 38.98 -3.80
CA GLY A 534 -33.69 37.69 -3.19
C GLY A 534 -33.99 36.54 -4.16
N ALA A 535 -33.96 36.76 -5.48
CA ALA A 535 -34.40 35.79 -6.48
C ALA A 535 -33.28 34.92 -7.09
N GLN A 536 -32.01 35.24 -6.84
CA GLN A 536 -30.85 34.52 -7.39
C GLN A 536 -29.72 34.45 -6.35
N VAL A 537 -29.03 33.30 -6.34
CA VAL A 537 -27.88 33.05 -5.47
C VAL A 537 -26.59 33.24 -6.29
N GLY A 538 -25.74 34.16 -5.85
CA GLY A 538 -24.41 34.42 -6.37
C GLY A 538 -23.29 33.76 -5.56
N VAL A 539 -22.04 34.05 -5.92
CA VAL A 539 -20.84 33.50 -5.26
C VAL A 539 -19.99 34.65 -4.69
N GLY A 540 -19.95 34.73 -3.36
CA GLY A 540 -19.07 35.61 -2.60
C GLY A 540 -17.68 35.02 -2.42
N TRP A 541 -16.68 35.89 -2.25
CA TRP A 541 -15.28 35.50 -1.98
C TRP A 541 -14.90 35.98 -0.59
N LEU A 542 -14.56 35.06 0.31
CA LEU A 542 -14.44 35.35 1.74
C LEU A 542 -13.36 36.41 2.04
N ALA A 543 -12.18 36.29 1.44
CA ALA A 543 -11.11 37.28 1.60
C ALA A 543 -11.50 38.69 1.13
N ARG A 544 -12.25 38.80 0.01
CA ARG A 544 -12.74 40.10 -0.49
C ARG A 544 -13.84 40.69 0.40
N ARG A 545 -14.67 39.84 1.01
CA ARG A 545 -15.72 40.27 1.95
C ARG A 545 -15.12 40.77 3.26
N ILE A 546 -14.12 40.05 3.80
CA ILE A 546 -13.40 40.46 5.01
C ILE A 546 -12.71 41.81 4.82
N ALA A 547 -11.92 41.98 3.73
CA ALA A 547 -11.21 43.23 3.46
C ALA A 547 -12.14 44.46 3.46
N LYS A 548 -13.27 44.37 2.74
CA LYS A 548 -14.29 45.44 2.69
C LYS A 548 -14.92 45.72 4.05
N LEU A 549 -15.14 44.71 4.89
CA LEU A 549 -15.72 44.89 6.22
C LEU A 549 -14.71 45.48 7.20
N SER A 550 -13.43 45.09 7.14
CA SER A 550 -12.37 45.68 7.98
C SER A 550 -12.05 47.14 7.65
N GLU A 551 -12.35 47.60 6.43
CA GLU A 551 -12.27 49.04 6.07
C GLU A 551 -13.43 49.85 6.67
N ALA A 552 -14.60 49.23 6.88
CA ALA A 552 -15.81 49.89 7.36
C ALA A 552 -16.01 49.80 8.88
N GLU A 553 -15.57 48.71 9.51
CA GLU A 553 -15.80 48.40 10.92
C GLU A 553 -14.51 48.51 11.75
N PRO A 554 -14.27 49.63 12.45
CA PRO A 554 -13.12 49.76 13.33
C PRO A 554 -13.19 48.70 14.44
N GLY A 555 -12.07 47.97 14.64
CA GLY A 555 -11.94 46.84 15.56
C GLY A 555 -12.01 45.46 14.90
N LEU A 556 -12.42 45.35 13.62
CA LEU A 556 -12.37 44.10 12.85
C LEU A 556 -11.07 44.03 12.03
N HIS A 557 -10.18 43.09 12.35
CA HIS A 557 -8.87 43.02 11.69
C HIS A 557 -8.91 42.11 10.45
N ASN A 558 -8.33 42.58 9.34
CA ASN A 558 -8.07 41.74 8.18
C ASN A 558 -6.93 40.75 8.52
N PRO A 559 -7.14 39.42 8.53
CA PRO A 559 -6.07 38.46 8.83
C PRO A 559 -5.03 38.34 7.70
N PHE A 560 -5.30 38.90 6.51
CA PHE A 560 -4.44 38.79 5.32
C PHE A 560 -3.46 39.97 5.14
N ASP A 561 -3.62 41.06 5.90
CA ASP A 561 -2.72 42.22 5.87
C ASP A 561 -1.44 41.92 6.69
N LEU A 562 -0.56 41.06 6.14
CA LEU A 562 0.72 40.68 6.77
C LEU A 562 1.80 41.77 6.67
N GLU A 563 1.62 42.79 5.82
CA GLU A 563 2.60 43.87 5.59
C GLU A 563 2.57 44.97 6.67
N LYS A 564 1.60 44.95 7.58
CA LYS A 564 1.52 45.87 8.72
C LYS A 564 2.09 45.18 9.95
N GLU A 565 3.28 45.57 10.40
CA GLU A 565 3.74 45.27 11.76
C GLU A 565 2.74 45.86 12.76
N ARG A 566 1.91 45.01 13.35
CA ARG A 566 0.92 45.42 14.35
C ARG A 566 1.61 45.70 15.68
N ALA A 567 1.20 46.78 16.33
CA ALA A 567 1.68 47.09 17.68
C ALA A 567 1.29 45.95 18.66
N PRO A 568 2.08 45.70 19.72
CA PRO A 568 1.79 44.61 20.67
C PRO A 568 0.38 44.67 21.30
N ASP A 569 -0.18 45.88 21.45
CA ASP A 569 -1.49 46.12 22.04
C ASP A 569 -2.65 46.15 21.01
N ASP A 570 -2.35 46.03 19.70
CA ASP A 570 -3.32 46.10 18.59
C ASP A 570 -4.12 44.78 18.44
N THR A 571 -4.95 44.48 19.44
CA THR A 571 -5.75 43.27 19.50
C THR A 571 -7.16 43.46 18.89
N PRO A 572 -7.65 42.52 18.05
CA PRO A 572 -8.96 42.65 17.42
C PRO A 572 -10.09 42.62 18.46
N THR A 573 -10.91 43.66 18.48
CA THR A 573 -12.05 43.82 19.41
C THR A 573 -13.37 43.35 18.84
N LYS A 574 -13.44 43.09 17.52
CA LYS A 574 -14.59 42.53 16.80
C LYS A 574 -14.22 41.23 16.07
N ALA A 575 -15.22 40.44 15.75
CA ALA A 575 -15.10 39.22 14.95
C ALA A 575 -16.18 39.18 13.85
N LEU A 576 -15.85 38.52 12.74
CA LEU A 576 -16.80 38.24 11.66
C LEU A 576 -17.53 36.93 11.94
N ALA A 577 -18.86 36.96 12.01
CA ALA A 577 -19.70 35.78 12.13
C ALA A 577 -20.36 35.46 10.78
N LEU A 578 -20.26 34.19 10.35
CA LEU A 578 -21.03 33.64 9.24
C LEU A 578 -21.97 32.57 9.80
N THR A 579 -23.26 32.87 9.84
CA THR A 579 -24.28 32.01 10.47
C THR A 579 -25.17 31.37 9.42
N PHE A 580 -25.12 30.04 9.33
CA PHE A 580 -26.00 29.22 8.50
C PHE A 580 -27.17 28.71 9.36
N THR A 581 -28.37 28.66 8.79
CA THR A 581 -29.57 28.14 9.47
C THR A 581 -30.22 27.06 8.60
N GLU A 582 -30.45 25.88 9.18
CA GLU A 582 -31.11 24.76 8.49
C GLU A 582 -32.57 25.14 8.13
N ARG A 583 -32.99 24.88 6.88
CA ARG A 583 -34.35 25.17 6.40
C ARG A 583 -35.03 23.97 5.73
N ARG A 584 -34.42 22.77 5.80
CA ARG A 584 -34.95 21.50 5.26
C ARG A 584 -36.39 21.19 5.68
N ASP A 585 -36.77 21.60 6.89
CA ASP A 585 -38.10 21.41 7.47
C ASP A 585 -39.10 22.55 7.14
N SER A 586 -38.77 23.43 6.17
CA SER A 586 -39.68 24.51 5.72
C SER A 586 -40.52 24.10 4.51
N ASP A 587 -41.85 24.22 4.63
CA ASP A 587 -42.80 23.96 3.52
C ASP A 587 -42.69 24.94 2.34
N ARG A 588 -41.78 25.93 2.40
CA ARG A 588 -41.61 26.96 1.38
C ARG A 588 -40.49 26.61 0.42
N ALA A 589 -40.82 26.33 -0.84
CA ALA A 589 -39.85 26.00 -1.89
C ALA A 589 -38.70 27.02 -2.07
N GLY A 590 -38.91 28.30 -1.75
CA GLY A 590 -37.87 29.33 -1.78
C GLY A 590 -36.84 29.25 -0.64
N ASP A 591 -37.17 28.63 0.49
CA ASP A 591 -36.26 28.50 1.64
C ASP A 591 -35.14 27.48 1.39
N VAL A 592 -35.40 26.44 0.58
CA VAL A 592 -34.41 25.39 0.24
C VAL A 592 -33.20 25.98 -0.48
N PHE A 593 -33.40 26.96 -1.37
CA PHE A 593 -32.31 27.66 -2.06
C PHE A 593 -31.56 28.68 -1.19
N MET A 594 -32.12 29.01 -0.01
CA MET A 594 -31.54 29.99 0.92
C MET A 594 -30.79 29.35 2.10
N GLU A 595 -30.99 28.06 2.38
CA GLU A 595 -30.22 27.31 3.39
C GLU A 595 -28.68 27.45 3.27
N PRO A 596 -28.06 27.35 2.07
CA PRO A 596 -26.59 27.45 1.96
C PRO A 596 -26.05 28.89 1.94
N VAL A 597 -26.91 29.91 2.13
CA VAL A 597 -26.51 31.32 2.20
C VAL A 597 -26.34 31.73 3.68
N PRO A 598 -25.12 32.11 4.13
CA PRO A 598 -24.91 32.56 5.49
C PRO A 598 -25.40 34.01 5.70
N GLU A 599 -25.93 34.26 6.89
CA GLU A 599 -26.07 35.61 7.43
C GLU A 599 -24.69 36.08 7.93
N ILE A 600 -24.19 37.20 7.39
CA ILE A 600 -22.86 37.72 7.70
C ILE A 600 -22.99 38.98 8.55
N THR A 601 -22.55 38.91 9.80
CA THR A 601 -22.59 39.99 10.78
C THR A 601 -21.21 40.21 11.41
N VAL A 602 -20.94 41.44 11.84
CA VAL A 602 -19.76 41.77 12.66
C VAL A 602 -20.23 41.90 14.10
N VAL A 603 -19.53 41.23 15.02
CA VAL A 603 -19.95 41.07 16.42
C VAL A 603 -18.81 41.50 17.34
N ASP A 604 -19.12 42.20 18.43
CA ASP A 604 -18.15 42.61 19.43
C ASP A 604 -17.57 41.38 20.14
N CYS A 605 -16.25 41.24 20.13
CA CYS A 605 -15.51 40.07 20.60
C CYS A 605 -14.18 40.49 21.26
N PRO A 606 -14.22 41.11 22.46
CA PRO A 606 -13.07 41.78 23.06
C PRO A 606 -11.98 40.82 23.56
N SER A 607 -12.32 39.58 23.92
CA SER A 607 -11.37 38.61 24.50
C SER A 607 -11.52 37.22 23.87
N ARG A 608 -10.59 36.31 24.18
CA ARG A 608 -10.70 34.90 23.74
C ARG A 608 -11.85 34.18 24.43
N ASP A 609 -12.05 34.45 25.72
CA ASP A 609 -13.17 33.88 26.48
C ASP A 609 -14.52 34.37 25.95
N ALA A 610 -14.59 35.63 25.47
CA ALA A 610 -15.77 36.16 24.79
C ALA A 610 -16.03 35.43 23.46
N TRP A 611 -14.99 35.17 22.66
CA TRP A 611 -15.10 34.36 21.43
C TRP A 611 -15.67 32.97 21.71
N GLU A 612 -15.22 32.31 22.79
CA GLU A 612 -15.66 30.95 23.12
C GLU A 612 -17.11 30.90 23.62
N LYS A 613 -17.57 31.94 24.33
CA LYS A 613 -18.98 32.10 24.71
C LYS A 613 -19.87 32.43 23.52
N LEU A 614 -19.49 33.42 22.71
CA LEU A 614 -20.24 33.83 21.52
C LEU A 614 -20.38 32.68 20.53
N LEU A 615 -19.31 31.92 20.26
CA LEU A 615 -19.39 30.76 19.36
C LEU A 615 -20.35 29.69 19.91
N TRP A 616 -20.40 29.48 21.23
CA TRP A 616 -21.37 28.57 21.85
C TRP A 616 -22.81 29.07 21.72
N GLU A 617 -23.05 30.33 22.06
CA GLU A 617 -24.37 30.99 22.04
C GLU A 617 -24.96 31.04 20.63
N MET A 618 -24.17 31.42 19.62
CA MET A 618 -24.63 31.53 18.23
C MET A 618 -24.96 30.18 17.57
N ASN A 619 -24.38 29.08 18.09
CA ASN A 619 -24.68 27.71 17.64
C ASN A 619 -25.82 27.03 18.44
N GLN A 620 -26.42 27.69 19.44
CA GLN A 620 -27.64 27.17 20.06
C GLN A 620 -28.84 27.30 19.10
N PRO A 621 -29.81 26.36 19.15
CA PRO A 621 -31.02 26.46 18.35
C PRO A 621 -31.85 27.68 18.77
N ALA A 622 -32.26 28.50 17.79
CA ALA A 622 -33.03 29.72 18.05
C ALA A 622 -34.53 29.45 18.27
N GLU A 623 -35.02 28.36 17.70
CA GLU A 623 -36.37 27.81 17.85
C GLU A 623 -36.23 26.28 17.88
N ALA A 624 -37.16 25.56 18.50
CA ALA A 624 -36.99 24.13 18.86
C ALA A 624 -36.70 23.16 17.69
N SER A 625 -36.93 23.55 16.43
CA SER A 625 -36.56 22.75 15.24
C SER A 625 -35.43 23.35 14.38
N ARG A 626 -35.03 24.61 14.59
CA ARG A 626 -34.08 25.30 13.68
C ARG A 626 -32.64 25.22 14.20
N LYS A 627 -31.87 24.29 13.63
CA LYS A 627 -30.43 24.17 13.89
C LYS A 627 -29.67 25.31 13.22
N ARG A 628 -28.64 25.81 13.90
CA ARG A 628 -27.71 26.83 13.39
C ARG A 628 -26.29 26.28 13.38
N ALA A 629 -25.46 26.81 12.48
CA ALA A 629 -24.04 26.55 12.45
C ALA A 629 -23.31 27.86 12.15
N THR A 630 -22.45 28.33 13.07
CA THR A 630 -21.76 29.62 12.94
C THR A 630 -20.24 29.45 12.90
N ILE A 631 -19.60 30.12 11.94
CA ILE A 631 -18.15 30.31 11.88
C ILE A 631 -17.84 31.71 12.44
N LEU A 632 -16.94 31.79 13.42
CA LEU A 632 -16.53 33.04 14.06
C LEU A 632 -15.04 33.30 13.83
N LEU A 633 -14.71 34.33 13.06
CA LEU A 633 -13.35 34.68 12.64
C LEU A 633 -12.91 35.98 13.33
N ARG A 634 -11.99 35.89 14.29
CA ARG A 634 -11.41 37.05 14.98
C ARG A 634 -9.96 37.30 14.56
N ASP A 635 -9.18 36.24 14.39
CA ASP A 635 -7.75 36.31 14.07
C ASP A 635 -7.30 35.29 13.00
N ALA A 636 -6.02 35.33 12.64
CA ALA A 636 -5.44 34.39 11.67
C ALA A 636 -5.45 32.92 12.15
N LYS A 637 -5.47 32.67 13.47
CA LYS A 637 -5.57 31.30 14.02
C LYS A 637 -6.98 30.74 13.83
N ASP A 638 -8.01 31.57 13.93
CA ASP A 638 -9.38 31.19 13.56
C ASP A 638 -9.51 30.89 12.06
N PHE A 639 -8.74 31.58 11.21
CA PHE A 639 -8.69 31.24 9.79
C PHE A 639 -8.01 29.89 9.52
N VAL A 640 -6.92 29.56 10.23
CA VAL A 640 -6.31 28.21 10.20
C VAL A 640 -7.31 27.16 10.69
N ARG A 641 -8.10 27.43 11.75
CA ARG A 641 -9.19 26.55 12.20
C ARG A 641 -10.26 26.33 11.11
N LEU A 642 -10.61 27.38 10.35
CA LEU A 642 -11.53 27.26 9.22
C LEU A 642 -10.96 26.36 8.11
N LYS A 643 -9.69 26.54 7.72
CA LYS A 643 -9.03 25.65 6.75
C LYS A 643 -9.04 24.19 7.22
N ARG A 644 -8.73 23.94 8.50
CA ARG A 644 -8.83 22.60 9.12
C ARG A 644 -10.25 22.04 9.08
N ALA A 645 -11.28 22.82 9.41
CA ALA A 645 -12.67 22.38 9.34
C ALA A 645 -13.08 21.94 7.92
N ILE A 646 -12.59 22.63 6.88
CA ILE A 646 -12.82 22.24 5.47
C ILE A 646 -12.13 20.91 5.13
N VAL A 647 -10.91 20.66 5.63
CA VAL A 647 -10.21 19.38 5.44
C VAL A 647 -10.91 18.26 6.20
N VAL A 648 -11.31 18.49 7.46
CA VAL A 648 -12.04 17.53 8.29
C VAL A 648 -13.36 17.13 7.63
N GLY A 649 -14.16 18.09 7.15
CA GLY A 649 -15.42 17.77 6.46
C GLY A 649 -15.22 16.87 5.24
N LYS A 650 -14.21 17.13 4.41
CA LYS A 650 -13.85 16.30 3.26
C LYS A 650 -13.31 14.92 3.66
N ALA A 651 -12.54 14.82 4.75
CA ALA A 651 -12.11 13.54 5.29
C ALA A 651 -13.30 12.72 5.81
N VAL A 652 -14.27 13.35 6.49
CA VAL A 652 -15.52 12.70 6.93
C VAL A 652 -16.32 12.20 5.73
N GLU A 653 -16.48 13.01 4.69
CA GLU A 653 -17.13 12.64 3.42
C GLU A 653 -16.47 11.41 2.78
N LEU A 654 -15.14 11.43 2.61
CA LEU A 654 -14.39 10.32 1.98
C LEU A 654 -14.52 8.99 2.73
N ASN A 655 -14.62 9.01 4.06
CA ASN A 655 -14.68 7.81 4.89
C ASN A 655 -16.10 7.35 5.23
N SER A 656 -17.12 8.18 4.99
CA SER A 656 -18.53 7.88 5.32
C SER A 656 -19.29 7.16 4.22
N GLN A 657 -18.68 6.83 3.08
CA GLN A 657 -19.31 6.20 1.90
C GLN A 657 -20.41 5.16 2.28
N ASN A 658 -21.67 5.50 1.95
CA ASN A 658 -22.90 4.75 2.24
C ASN A 658 -23.38 4.72 3.71
N ARG A 659 -22.93 5.64 4.56
CA ARG A 659 -23.39 5.83 5.95
C ARG A 659 -23.60 7.31 6.23
N GLU A 660 -24.65 7.65 6.99
CA GLU A 660 -24.94 9.05 7.34
C GLU A 660 -23.85 9.69 8.22
N GLN A 661 -23.16 8.90 9.05
CA GLN A 661 -22.18 9.37 10.03
C GLN A 661 -21.07 8.33 10.26
N LEU A 662 -19.86 8.82 10.54
CA LEU A 662 -18.76 8.00 11.07
C LEU A 662 -19.00 7.64 12.55
N ARG A 663 -18.45 6.51 12.98
CA ARG A 663 -18.62 5.96 14.33
C ARG A 663 -17.27 5.71 14.98
N LEU A 664 -17.22 5.66 16.32
CA LEU A 664 -15.94 5.45 17.03
C LEU A 664 -15.26 4.12 16.66
N ARG A 665 -16.04 3.05 16.44
CA ARG A 665 -15.51 1.77 15.93
C ARG A 665 -14.91 1.83 14.52
N ASP A 666 -15.25 2.87 13.75
CA ASP A 666 -14.71 3.07 12.41
C ASP A 666 -13.35 3.77 12.46
N PHE A 667 -13.12 4.60 13.50
CA PHE A 667 -11.85 5.27 13.82
C PHE A 667 -11.07 4.51 14.91
N ALA A 668 -10.39 3.42 14.53
CA ALA A 668 -9.65 2.55 15.45
C ALA A 668 -8.18 2.40 15.06
N LEU A 669 -7.32 2.04 16.03
CA LEU A 669 -5.88 1.84 15.84
C LEU A 669 -5.57 0.90 14.67
N GLY A 670 -4.60 1.30 13.84
CA GLY A 670 -4.16 0.54 12.67
C GLY A 670 -5.12 0.60 11.46
N ARG A 671 -6.30 1.23 11.57
CA ARG A 671 -7.19 1.42 10.43
C ARG A 671 -6.71 2.55 9.54
N ILE A 672 -7.04 2.44 8.24
CA ILE A 672 -6.79 3.49 7.26
C ILE A 672 -7.97 4.48 7.27
N LEU A 673 -7.63 5.75 7.43
CA LEU A 673 -8.44 6.94 7.26
C LEU A 673 -8.09 7.56 5.91
N LEU A 674 -9.04 7.64 4.98
CA LEU A 674 -8.84 8.31 3.70
C LEU A 674 -8.70 9.82 3.91
N MET A 675 -7.67 10.42 3.32
CA MET A 675 -7.40 11.86 3.43
C MET A 675 -7.64 12.57 2.11
N PRO A 676 -8.22 13.78 2.10
CA PRO A 676 -8.46 14.52 0.88
C PRO A 676 -7.16 15.17 0.37
N THR A 677 -6.84 14.96 -0.90
CA THR A 677 -5.74 15.70 -1.56
C THR A 677 -6.06 17.19 -1.65
N VAL A 678 -5.30 18.00 -0.91
CA VAL A 678 -5.41 19.46 -0.89
C VAL A 678 -4.42 20.08 -1.89
N LYS A 679 -4.89 21.04 -2.70
CA LYS A 679 -4.06 21.78 -3.66
C LYS A 679 -4.38 23.27 -3.62
N ALA A 680 -3.36 24.12 -3.78
CA ALA A 680 -3.50 25.57 -3.76
C ALA A 680 -4.27 26.16 -4.96
N ASP A 681 -4.45 25.40 -6.04
CA ASP A 681 -5.26 25.81 -7.19
C ASP A 681 -6.76 25.53 -7.02
N LYS A 682 -7.17 24.73 -6.03
CA LYS A 682 -8.57 24.33 -5.83
C LYS A 682 -9.35 25.42 -5.10
N THR A 683 -10.59 25.67 -5.55
CA THR A 683 -11.56 26.53 -4.84
C THR A 683 -12.34 25.71 -3.82
N HIS A 684 -12.57 26.27 -2.64
CA HIS A 684 -13.26 25.59 -1.52
C HIS A 684 -14.51 26.38 -1.14
N LEU A 685 -15.66 25.71 -1.15
CA LEU A 685 -16.92 26.26 -0.63
C LEU A 685 -16.91 26.23 0.91
N VAL A 686 -17.40 27.30 1.51
CA VAL A 686 -17.73 27.42 2.93
C VAL A 686 -19.24 27.39 3.05
N ASP A 687 -19.76 26.31 3.63
CA ASP A 687 -21.18 26.01 3.77
C ASP A 687 -21.55 25.66 5.23
N MET A 688 -22.80 25.25 5.44
CA MET A 688 -23.30 24.86 6.76
C MET A 688 -22.56 23.65 7.35
N ASP A 689 -22.11 22.71 6.52
CA ASP A 689 -21.40 21.52 7.01
C ASP A 689 -19.97 21.90 7.43
N VAL A 690 -19.28 22.75 6.68
CA VAL A 690 -17.99 23.37 7.13
C VAL A 690 -18.18 24.13 8.44
N ALA A 691 -19.27 24.90 8.58
CA ALA A 691 -19.60 25.60 9.82
C ALA A 691 -19.86 24.64 11.00
N ARG A 692 -20.55 23.53 10.76
CA ARG A 692 -20.79 22.48 11.76
C ARG A 692 -19.48 21.82 12.21
N HIS A 693 -18.59 21.48 11.27
CA HIS A 693 -17.26 20.96 11.60
C HIS A 693 -16.40 22.00 12.33
N PHE A 694 -16.51 23.28 12.00
CA PHE A 694 -15.82 24.36 12.72
C PHE A 694 -16.30 24.45 14.18
N PHE A 695 -17.62 24.41 14.41
CA PHE A 695 -18.17 24.41 15.77
C PHE A 695 -17.77 23.14 16.54
N TYR A 696 -18.00 21.96 15.97
CA TYR A 696 -17.67 20.67 16.60
C TYR A 696 -16.19 20.55 16.94
N THR A 697 -15.29 20.97 16.05
CA THR A 697 -13.85 20.85 16.33
C THR A 697 -13.39 21.82 17.41
N ASN A 698 -14.02 22.98 17.61
CA ASN A 698 -13.66 23.90 18.70
C ASN A 698 -14.33 23.53 20.04
N HIS A 699 -15.61 23.16 20.05
CA HIS A 699 -16.42 22.95 21.27
C HIS A 699 -16.84 21.49 21.51
N TYR A 700 -16.06 20.52 20.99
CA TYR A 700 -16.43 19.09 21.00
C TYR A 700 -16.95 18.56 22.35
N TYR A 701 -16.29 18.88 23.46
CA TYR A 701 -16.62 18.31 24.77
C TYR A 701 -17.96 18.84 25.33
N PRO A 702 -18.22 20.17 25.41
CA PRO A 702 -19.55 20.70 25.72
C PRO A 702 -20.68 20.18 24.82
N VAL A 703 -20.46 20.08 23.50
CA VAL A 703 -21.50 19.60 22.57
C VAL A 703 -21.80 18.11 22.80
N VAL A 704 -20.77 17.27 23.01
CA VAL A 704 -20.96 15.85 23.35
C VAL A 704 -21.70 15.68 24.67
N ALA A 705 -21.38 16.49 25.68
CA ALA A 705 -22.08 16.45 26.97
C ALA A 705 -23.57 16.81 26.83
N GLN A 706 -23.89 17.93 26.16
CA GLN A 706 -25.27 18.36 25.89
C GLN A 706 -26.07 17.33 25.09
N LYS A 707 -25.45 16.74 24.05
CA LYS A 707 -26.07 15.70 23.22
C LYS A 707 -26.32 14.43 24.04
N LEU A 708 -25.37 14.02 24.88
CA LEU A 708 -25.50 12.84 25.73
C LEU A 708 -26.57 13.02 26.81
N GLU A 709 -26.67 14.20 27.43
CA GLU A 709 -27.73 14.54 28.38
C GLU A 709 -29.12 14.50 27.72
N THR A 710 -29.28 15.21 26.59
CA THR A 710 -30.56 15.30 25.85
C THR A 710 -31.04 13.92 25.38
N GLU A 711 -30.16 13.13 24.76
CA GLU A 711 -30.50 11.79 24.28
C GLU A 711 -30.78 10.83 25.45
N THR A 712 -30.05 10.95 26.56
CA THR A 712 -30.29 10.14 27.76
C THR A 712 -31.62 10.48 28.41
N GLN A 713 -32.00 11.75 28.46
CA GLN A 713 -33.33 12.17 28.94
C GLN A 713 -34.43 11.59 28.05
N ALA A 714 -34.36 11.80 26.73
CA ALA A 714 -35.35 11.28 25.79
C ALA A 714 -35.49 9.75 25.87
N MET A 715 -34.37 9.02 25.98
CA MET A 715 -34.38 7.56 26.15
C MET A 715 -35.01 7.12 27.49
N ASN A 716 -34.77 7.84 28.58
CA ASN A 716 -35.41 7.55 29.87
C ASN A 716 -36.92 7.86 29.87
N GLU A 717 -37.35 8.91 29.18
CA GLU A 717 -38.77 9.24 28.98
C GLU A 717 -39.46 8.17 28.14
N ALA A 718 -38.86 7.76 27.01
CA ALA A 718 -39.36 6.67 26.18
C ALA A 718 -39.51 5.36 26.97
N LEU A 719 -38.46 4.94 27.70
CA LEU A 719 -38.48 3.77 28.60
C LEU A 719 -39.39 3.95 29.84
N GLY A 720 -39.90 5.15 30.09
CA GLY A 720 -40.90 5.43 31.12
C GLY A 720 -42.34 5.09 30.68
N THR A 721 -42.61 5.11 29.37
CA THR A 721 -43.94 4.79 28.82
C THR A 721 -44.25 3.28 28.92
N GLU A 722 -45.51 2.92 29.17
CA GLU A 722 -45.94 1.52 29.31
C GLU A 722 -45.62 0.63 28.09
N LEU A 723 -45.44 1.22 26.89
CA LEU A 723 -45.03 0.50 25.68
C LEU A 723 -43.61 -0.05 25.76
N TYR A 724 -42.66 0.71 26.32
CA TYR A 724 -41.22 0.41 26.29
C TYR A 724 -40.63 0.05 27.66
N LYS A 725 -41.38 0.27 28.75
CA LYS A 725 -41.01 -0.05 30.15
C LYS A 725 -40.50 -1.48 30.35
N LYS A 726 -41.02 -2.46 29.62
CA LYS A 726 -40.56 -3.86 29.63
C LYS A 726 -39.08 -4.05 29.27
N TYR A 727 -38.51 -3.16 28.46
CA TYR A 727 -37.11 -3.25 28.02
C TYR A 727 -36.11 -2.77 29.08
N ARG A 728 -36.57 -2.11 30.15
CA ARG A 728 -35.72 -1.51 31.19
C ARG A 728 -35.17 -2.53 32.20
N THR A 729 -35.86 -3.66 32.41
CA THR A 729 -35.60 -4.59 33.54
C THR A 729 -35.30 -6.04 33.15
N ALA A 730 -35.31 -6.38 31.86
CA ALA A 730 -34.97 -7.74 31.41
C ALA A 730 -33.47 -8.05 31.62
N PRO A 731 -33.10 -9.25 32.13
CA PRO A 731 -31.70 -9.65 32.32
C PRO A 731 -30.94 -9.72 30.99
N GLU A 732 -29.60 -9.72 31.06
CA GLU A 732 -28.76 -9.83 29.87
C GLU A 732 -29.08 -11.11 29.07
N PRO A 733 -29.26 -11.01 27.75
CA PRO A 733 -29.22 -12.20 26.90
C PRO A 733 -27.80 -12.75 26.94
N VAL A 734 -27.67 -14.01 27.37
CA VAL A 734 -26.41 -14.75 27.44
C VAL A 734 -25.65 -14.60 26.12
N ALA A 735 -24.37 -14.23 26.20
CA ALA A 735 -23.53 -14.06 25.02
C ALA A 735 -23.56 -15.34 24.15
N PRO A 736 -23.61 -15.21 22.81
CA PRO A 736 -23.53 -16.39 21.95
C PRO A 736 -22.21 -17.11 22.24
N LYS A 737 -22.29 -18.41 22.52
CA LYS A 737 -21.09 -19.27 22.52
C LYS A 737 -20.43 -19.10 21.15
N ALA A 738 -19.15 -18.74 21.15
CA ALA A 738 -18.35 -18.72 19.93
C ALA A 738 -18.36 -20.13 19.28
N PRO A 739 -18.45 -20.21 17.94
CA PRO A 739 -18.22 -21.45 17.21
C PRO A 739 -16.75 -21.89 17.30
#